data_AF-A0A2U2PAC7-F1
#
_entry.id   AF-A0A2U2PAC7-F1
#
_cell.length_a   1.000
_cell.length_b   1.000
_cell.length_c   1.000
_cell.angle_alpha   90.00
_cell.angle_beta   90.00
_cell.angle_gamma   90.00
#
_symmetry.space_group_name_H-M   'P 1'
#
loop_
_entity.id
_entity.type
_entity.pdbx_description
1 polymer ?
#
loop_
_entity_poly.entity_id
_entity_poly.type
_entity_poly.pdbx_seq_one_letter_code
_entity_poly.pdbx_strand_id
1 'polypeptide(L)'
;MRRISIISFLSLFLTVQVSTSYAQTKPLSEKMAATVMDIWADSLWVGRPFKWTYDQGVLLEGISSIWQRTADKQYFDYIKKSMDFFVQSDGTIRTYDSHNYNIDNIKNGRSLLLLYKVTGQEKYLKAAKILKEQLRTHPRTNEGGFWHKKIYPYQMWLDGLYMGQPFYAEYSSLMNDTAAFNDITNQFVYMENHSRDAATGLMYHGWDESKKEKWADKTTGRSAHIWARAMGWYGMALVDALPYFPDNHPGKKTLLDILARYAVAVQKVQNAKTGVWYDILDAPLRKGNYFESSGSSMFVYTFAKAVRLGYLPESYMKSAQKGYEGIKKQFIETVDAGKVNLKGTVSVSGLGGKPYRDGSFEYYMSEKVITNDPKGVGSFMLAANEMELSALPKPGKGKTVTLDYYFNNEWKKGPSGENVRYHYTWEDQSNTGFWFWGNIFNYAGAKTNALTVAPTAANLKNTQVYIIVDPDTEKETANPNFVSAQDADVLYNWVKDGGVLMLMSNDLNNCEFKNFNVLAGKFGIHFNEDLRNAVKGDAYETGAFKIPAGHPVFKTSKKVYIKEISTINVTAPARAIFTEGKDVVMATAKVGKGTVFAVGDPWFYNEYVDGRKIPAEYENFKAAADLANWLLLQSAKK
;
A
#
# COMPACT_ATOMS: atom_id res chain seq x y z
N MET A 1 61.27 -52.85 41.45
CA MET A 1 60.90 -52.27 40.13
C MET A 1 59.58 -52.88 39.68
N ARG A 2 58.45 -52.19 39.92
CA ARG A 2 57.10 -52.64 39.56
C ARG A 2 56.54 -51.71 38.47
N ARG A 3 56.04 -52.32 37.39
CA ARG A 3 55.43 -51.67 36.22
C ARG A 3 54.08 -51.05 36.61
N ILE A 4 53.85 -49.79 36.21
CA ILE A 4 52.55 -49.11 36.31
C ILE A 4 51.97 -49.02 34.90
N SER A 5 50.81 -49.65 34.70
CA SER A 5 49.98 -49.51 33.51
C SER A 5 49.04 -48.32 33.68
N ILE A 6 49.02 -47.40 32.71
CA ILE A 6 48.09 -46.26 32.66
C ILE A 6 46.88 -46.68 31.82
N ILE A 7 45.70 -46.73 32.45
CA ILE A 7 44.40 -46.90 31.79
C ILE A 7 43.88 -45.51 31.41
N SER A 8 43.60 -45.29 30.12
CA SER A 8 42.96 -44.07 29.62
C SER A 8 41.44 -44.24 29.65
N PHE A 9 40.74 -43.40 30.40
CA PHE A 9 39.27 -43.27 30.36
C PHE A 9 38.88 -42.30 29.23
N LEU A 10 38.13 -42.80 28.24
CA LEU A 10 37.53 -42.00 27.17
C LEU A 10 36.12 -41.59 27.61
N SER A 11 35.90 -40.31 27.94
CA SER A 11 34.57 -39.77 28.25
C SER A 11 33.87 -39.31 26.97
N LEU A 12 32.79 -40.00 26.60
CA LEU A 12 31.93 -39.68 25.46
C LEU A 12 30.96 -38.54 25.86
N PHE A 13 31.20 -37.32 25.39
CA PHE A 13 30.26 -36.21 25.54
C PHE A 13 29.18 -36.28 24.45
N LEU A 14 27.94 -36.60 24.87
CA LEU A 14 26.75 -36.53 24.01
C LEU A 14 26.27 -35.06 23.96
N THR A 15 26.60 -34.34 22.89
CA THR A 15 26.04 -33.00 22.64
C THR A 15 24.63 -33.13 22.07
N VAL A 16 23.62 -32.93 22.92
CA VAL A 16 22.23 -32.69 22.49
C VAL A 16 22.16 -31.28 21.89
N GLN A 17 22.08 -31.19 20.56
CA GLN A 17 21.73 -29.94 19.90
C GLN A 17 20.23 -29.67 20.13
N VAL A 18 19.94 -28.79 21.09
CA VAL A 18 18.60 -28.21 21.23
C VAL A 18 18.45 -27.17 20.12
N SER A 19 17.80 -27.56 19.03
CA SER A 19 17.33 -26.65 17.98
C SER A 19 16.26 -25.75 18.56
N THR A 20 16.64 -24.56 19.04
CA THR A 20 15.67 -23.51 19.35
C THR A 20 15.11 -23.00 18.03
N SER A 21 13.88 -23.40 17.71
CA SER A 21 13.09 -22.74 16.69
C SER A 21 12.80 -21.31 17.18
N TYR A 22 13.62 -20.36 16.77
CA TYR A 22 13.27 -18.95 16.94
C TYR A 22 12.01 -18.70 16.11
N ALA A 23 10.85 -18.68 16.76
CA ALA A 23 9.64 -18.15 16.16
C ALA A 23 9.96 -16.74 15.68
N GLN A 24 9.86 -16.50 14.37
CA GLN A 24 10.13 -15.20 13.78
C GLN A 24 9.24 -14.16 14.47
N THR A 25 9.86 -13.20 15.17
CA THR A 25 9.12 -12.16 15.89
C THR A 25 8.34 -11.33 14.88
N LYS A 26 7.02 -11.24 15.05
CA LYS A 26 6.16 -10.42 14.18
C LYS A 26 6.63 -8.96 14.16
N PRO A 27 6.55 -8.26 13.01
CA PRO A 27 6.79 -6.82 12.92
C PRO A 27 5.86 -6.01 13.84
N LEU A 28 6.25 -4.78 14.19
CA LEU A 28 5.53 -3.98 15.17
C LEU A 28 4.15 -3.55 14.66
N SER A 29 3.99 -3.30 13.36
CA SER A 29 2.68 -2.97 12.80
C SER A 29 1.70 -4.14 12.98
N GLU A 30 2.13 -5.38 12.74
CA GLU A 30 1.34 -6.60 12.95
C GLU A 30 1.06 -6.86 14.44
N LYS A 31 2.01 -6.58 15.34
CA LYS A 31 1.77 -6.67 16.80
C LYS A 31 0.74 -5.65 17.28
N MET A 32 0.80 -4.42 16.77
CA MET A 32 -0.21 -3.41 17.06
C MET A 32 -1.57 -3.82 16.51
N ALA A 33 -1.62 -4.32 15.27
CA ALA A 33 -2.86 -4.82 14.66
C ALA A 33 -3.46 -5.97 15.49
N ALA A 34 -2.64 -6.87 16.01
CA ALA A 34 -3.09 -7.92 16.91
C ALA A 34 -3.71 -7.37 18.21
N THR A 35 -3.12 -6.33 18.82
CA THR A 35 -3.72 -5.63 19.97
C THR A 35 -5.04 -4.97 19.60
N VAL A 36 -5.08 -4.29 18.46
CA VAL A 36 -6.28 -3.59 17.94
C VAL A 36 -7.44 -4.56 17.70
N MET A 37 -7.17 -5.68 17.01
CA MET A 37 -8.18 -6.69 16.70
C MET A 37 -8.60 -7.50 17.94
N ASP A 38 -7.87 -7.40 19.04
CA ASP A 38 -8.24 -7.99 20.33
C ASP A 38 -9.12 -7.03 21.15
N ILE A 39 -8.74 -5.75 21.25
CA ILE A 39 -9.52 -4.72 21.95
C ILE A 39 -10.87 -4.49 21.26
N TRP A 40 -10.91 -4.56 19.92
CA TRP A 40 -12.11 -4.35 19.11
C TRP A 40 -12.39 -5.56 18.21
N ALA A 41 -12.60 -6.73 18.80
CA ALA A 41 -12.79 -8.00 18.09
C ALA A 41 -14.02 -8.07 17.16
N ASP A 42 -15.05 -7.25 17.40
CA ASP A 42 -16.22 -7.14 16.53
C ASP A 42 -16.01 -6.17 15.35
N SER A 43 -14.83 -5.55 15.24
CA SER A 43 -14.46 -4.51 14.25
C SER A 43 -15.27 -3.21 14.35
N LEU A 44 -15.98 -3.02 15.46
CA LEU A 44 -16.75 -1.82 15.78
C LEU A 44 -16.21 -1.22 17.07
N TRP A 45 -16.05 0.11 17.10
CA TRP A 45 -15.64 0.77 18.34
C TRP A 45 -16.30 2.12 18.49
N VAL A 46 -16.13 2.66 19.71
CA VAL A 46 -16.80 3.85 20.23
C VAL A 46 -18.30 3.65 20.49
N GLY A 47 -18.61 3.36 21.77
CA GLY A 47 -19.95 3.51 22.34
C GLY A 47 -21.05 2.62 21.76
N ARG A 48 -22.18 2.57 22.46
CA ARG A 48 -23.44 2.03 21.93
C ARG A 48 -24.50 3.13 21.99
N PRO A 49 -25.30 3.34 20.92
CA PRO A 49 -25.23 2.68 19.62
C PRO A 49 -23.96 3.06 18.83
N PHE A 50 -23.44 2.12 18.03
CA PHE A 50 -22.27 2.36 17.17
C PHE A 50 -22.57 3.44 16.13
N LYS A 51 -21.58 4.31 15.86
CA LYS A 51 -21.73 5.45 14.94
C LYS A 51 -20.68 5.41 13.84
N TRP A 52 -21.03 5.94 12.68
CA TRP A 52 -20.09 6.23 11.59
C TRP A 52 -19.17 7.38 11.98
N THR A 53 -17.93 7.07 12.37
CA THR A 53 -16.95 8.07 12.84
C THR A 53 -15.61 7.90 12.13
N TYR A 54 -14.86 9.00 12.00
CA TYR A 54 -13.60 9.06 11.26
C TYR A 54 -12.45 8.29 11.92
N ASP A 55 -12.47 8.19 13.26
CA ASP A 55 -11.51 7.37 14.01
C ASP A 55 -11.45 5.98 13.38
N GLN A 56 -12.61 5.50 12.89
CA GLN A 56 -12.74 4.26 12.16
C GLN A 56 -11.93 4.15 10.90
N GLY A 57 -12.06 5.10 10.00
CA GLY A 57 -11.28 5.13 8.79
C GLY A 57 -9.77 5.21 9.07
N VAL A 58 -9.35 5.95 10.10
CA VAL A 58 -7.91 6.04 10.45
C VAL A 58 -7.34 4.69 10.86
N LEU A 59 -7.99 3.97 11.78
CA LEU A 59 -7.52 2.67 12.24
C LEU A 59 -7.55 1.63 11.10
N LEU A 60 -8.64 1.59 10.34
CA LEU A 60 -8.81 0.64 9.24
C LEU A 60 -7.81 0.87 8.10
N GLU A 61 -7.35 2.10 7.92
CA GLU A 61 -6.29 2.41 6.98
C GLU A 61 -4.92 1.85 7.41
N GLY A 62 -4.61 1.88 8.71
CA GLY A 62 -3.48 1.16 9.26
C GLY A 62 -3.57 -0.35 8.99
N ILE A 63 -4.72 -0.96 9.28
CA ILE A 63 -4.97 -2.39 8.99
C ILE A 63 -4.88 -2.70 7.49
N SER A 64 -5.41 -1.82 6.64
CA SER A 64 -5.32 -1.92 5.18
C SER A 64 -3.88 -1.94 4.72
N SER A 65 -3.03 -1.05 5.25
CA SER A 65 -1.62 -0.98 4.85
C SER A 65 -0.85 -2.26 5.17
N ILE A 66 -1.23 -2.95 6.25
CA ILE A 66 -0.64 -4.22 6.66
C ILE A 66 -1.14 -5.33 5.72
N TRP A 67 -2.44 -5.42 5.45
CA TRP A 67 -2.98 -6.37 4.46
C TRP A 67 -2.27 -6.25 3.11
N GLN A 68 -2.06 -5.03 2.63
CA GLN A 68 -1.39 -4.78 1.36
C GLN A 68 0.10 -5.18 1.35
N ARG A 69 0.74 -5.31 2.52
CA ARG A 69 2.12 -5.79 2.67
C ARG A 69 2.19 -7.30 2.85
N THR A 70 1.22 -7.90 3.54
CA THR A 70 1.29 -9.31 4.00
C THR A 70 0.38 -10.26 3.23
N ALA A 71 -0.62 -9.74 2.52
CA ALA A 71 -1.73 -10.49 1.95
C ALA A 71 -2.50 -11.36 2.97
N ASP A 72 -2.41 -11.04 4.27
CA ASP A 72 -3.10 -11.82 5.29
C ASP A 72 -4.59 -11.45 5.34
N LYS A 73 -5.43 -12.42 4.98
CA LYS A 73 -6.88 -12.30 4.86
C LYS A 73 -7.54 -11.74 6.12
N GLN A 74 -7.01 -12.02 7.32
CA GLN A 74 -7.63 -11.58 8.56
C GLN A 74 -7.83 -10.06 8.63
N TYR A 75 -6.89 -9.30 8.05
CA TYR A 75 -6.93 -7.85 8.01
C TYR A 75 -8.00 -7.35 7.03
N PHE A 76 -8.09 -7.96 5.84
CA PHE A 76 -9.14 -7.65 4.88
C PHE A 76 -10.54 -7.96 5.42
N ASP A 77 -10.69 -9.13 6.04
CA ASP A 77 -11.95 -9.54 6.66
C ASP A 77 -12.37 -8.59 7.79
N TYR A 78 -11.41 -8.12 8.58
CA TYR A 78 -11.67 -7.13 9.62
C TYR A 78 -12.20 -5.81 9.06
N ILE A 79 -11.58 -5.29 7.99
CA ILE A 79 -12.06 -4.08 7.29
C ILE A 79 -13.46 -4.29 6.72
N LYS A 80 -13.67 -5.41 6.02
CA LYS A 80 -14.94 -5.74 5.39
C LYS A 80 -16.06 -5.88 6.41
N LYS A 81 -15.84 -6.63 7.50
CA LYS A 81 -16.79 -6.81 8.61
C LYS A 81 -17.20 -5.47 9.21
N SER A 82 -16.23 -4.57 9.38
CA SER A 82 -16.46 -3.23 9.92
C SER A 82 -17.39 -2.41 9.02
N MET A 83 -17.11 -2.35 7.72
CA MET A 83 -17.92 -1.59 6.77
C MET A 83 -19.28 -2.23 6.48
N ASP A 84 -19.38 -3.56 6.47
CA ASP A 84 -20.64 -4.29 6.28
C ASP A 84 -21.66 -4.02 7.38
N PHE A 85 -21.20 -3.68 8.59
CA PHE A 85 -22.13 -3.28 9.65
C PHE A 85 -22.89 -1.99 9.31
N PHE A 86 -22.23 -1.05 8.61
CA PHE A 86 -22.81 0.25 8.28
C PHE A 86 -23.48 0.27 6.91
N VAL A 87 -22.88 -0.36 5.90
CA VAL A 87 -23.29 -0.28 4.50
C VAL A 87 -24.32 -1.36 4.17
N GLN A 88 -25.53 -0.93 3.85
CA GLN A 88 -26.62 -1.81 3.44
C GLN A 88 -26.48 -2.26 1.97
N SER A 89 -27.30 -3.21 1.55
CA SER A 89 -27.28 -3.76 0.18
C SER A 89 -27.58 -2.72 -0.91
N ASP A 90 -28.36 -1.69 -0.59
CA ASP A 90 -28.66 -0.56 -1.48
C ASP A 90 -27.58 0.52 -1.50
N GLY A 91 -26.57 0.41 -0.62
CA GLY A 91 -25.49 1.39 -0.45
C GLY A 91 -25.77 2.48 0.59
N THR A 92 -26.94 2.47 1.26
CA THR A 92 -27.20 3.40 2.37
C THR A 92 -26.25 3.13 3.55
N ILE A 93 -25.88 4.20 4.27
CA ILE A 93 -24.91 4.14 5.37
C ILE A 93 -25.64 4.39 6.69
N ARG A 94 -25.69 3.39 7.56
CA ARG A 94 -26.31 3.52 8.89
C ARG A 94 -25.61 4.60 9.71
N THR A 95 -26.40 5.39 10.44
CA THR A 95 -25.94 6.46 11.36
C THR A 95 -25.15 7.60 10.71
N TYR A 96 -25.00 7.61 9.39
CA TYR A 96 -24.48 8.73 8.63
C TYR A 96 -25.63 9.65 8.21
N ASP A 97 -25.42 10.96 8.37
CA ASP A 97 -26.36 11.98 7.93
C ASP A 97 -25.58 13.12 7.25
N SER A 98 -25.79 13.24 5.94
CA SER A 98 -25.13 14.22 5.07
C SER A 98 -25.53 15.66 5.38
N HIS A 99 -26.68 15.90 6.01
CA HIS A 99 -27.14 17.26 6.33
C HIS A 99 -26.34 17.92 7.45
N ASN A 100 -25.54 17.15 8.19
CA ASN A 100 -24.58 17.66 9.16
C ASN A 100 -23.35 18.29 8.50
N TYR A 101 -23.11 18.01 7.22
CA TYR A 101 -21.91 18.42 6.48
C TYR A 101 -20.65 18.32 7.33
N ASN A 102 -20.46 17.16 7.95
CA ASN A 102 -19.29 16.91 8.80
C ASN A 102 -18.20 16.28 7.92
N ILE A 103 -17.09 17.00 7.72
CA ILE A 103 -16.01 16.50 6.86
C ILE A 103 -15.36 15.24 7.45
N ASP A 104 -15.37 15.07 8.78
CA ASP A 104 -14.84 13.88 9.46
C ASP A 104 -15.49 12.60 8.93
N ASN A 105 -16.79 12.65 8.68
CA ASN A 105 -17.56 11.48 8.26
C ASN A 105 -17.21 11.01 6.83
N ILE A 106 -16.39 11.75 6.10
CA ILE A 106 -15.92 11.36 4.76
C ILE A 106 -14.76 10.34 4.86
N LYS A 107 -14.00 10.35 5.97
CA LYS A 107 -12.74 9.60 6.10
C LYS A 107 -12.85 8.10 5.79
N ASN A 108 -13.95 7.49 6.21
CA ASN A 108 -14.24 6.06 6.02
C ASN A 108 -14.49 5.69 4.55
N GLY A 109 -14.71 6.68 3.66
CA GLY A 109 -14.91 6.46 2.24
C GLY A 109 -13.75 5.74 1.56
N ARG A 110 -12.52 5.88 2.05
CA ARG A 110 -11.36 5.13 1.52
C ARG A 110 -11.48 3.62 1.77
N SER A 111 -12.03 3.19 2.90
CA SER A 111 -12.32 1.78 3.15
C SER A 111 -13.39 1.25 2.19
N LEU A 112 -14.39 2.08 1.83
CA LEU A 112 -15.40 1.71 0.82
C LEU A 112 -14.77 1.54 -0.57
N LEU A 113 -13.89 2.45 -0.98
CA LEU A 113 -13.21 2.36 -2.27
C LEU A 113 -12.26 1.16 -2.35
N LEU A 114 -11.54 0.84 -1.26
CA LEU A 114 -10.76 -0.38 -1.16
C LEU A 114 -11.64 -1.62 -1.39
N LEU A 115 -12.74 -1.74 -0.64
CA LEU A 115 -13.64 -2.89 -0.76
C LEU A 115 -14.27 -2.97 -2.14
N TYR A 116 -14.66 -1.85 -2.75
CA TYR A 116 -15.16 -1.84 -4.12
C TYR A 116 -14.12 -2.36 -5.11
N LYS A 117 -12.91 -1.77 -5.13
CA LYS A 117 -11.87 -2.14 -6.10
C LYS A 117 -11.45 -3.61 -5.98
N VAL A 118 -11.45 -4.15 -4.77
CA VAL A 118 -11.03 -5.53 -4.50
C VAL A 118 -12.15 -6.56 -4.73
N THR A 119 -13.41 -6.19 -4.48
CA THR A 119 -14.54 -7.15 -4.51
C THR A 119 -15.51 -6.96 -5.68
N GLY A 120 -15.49 -5.81 -6.34
CA GLY A 120 -16.48 -5.42 -7.34
C GLY A 120 -17.90 -5.20 -6.79
N GLN A 121 -18.11 -5.23 -5.47
CA GLN A 121 -19.46 -5.10 -4.90
C GLN A 121 -19.96 -3.66 -4.96
N GLU A 122 -20.96 -3.44 -5.81
CA GLU A 122 -21.56 -2.13 -6.10
C GLU A 122 -22.09 -1.37 -4.87
N LYS A 123 -22.51 -2.07 -3.81
CA LYS A 123 -22.99 -1.41 -2.58
C LYS A 123 -21.94 -0.45 -1.98
N TYR A 124 -20.65 -0.78 -2.08
CA TYR A 124 -19.59 0.07 -1.56
C TYR A 124 -19.38 1.32 -2.44
N LEU A 125 -19.50 1.19 -3.76
CA LEU A 125 -19.42 2.32 -4.67
C LEU A 125 -20.61 3.27 -4.49
N LYS A 126 -21.82 2.72 -4.32
CA LYS A 126 -23.03 3.49 -3.99
C LYS A 126 -22.87 4.25 -2.67
N ALA A 127 -22.35 3.60 -1.63
CA ALA A 127 -22.05 4.25 -0.36
C ALA A 127 -20.98 5.36 -0.52
N ALA A 128 -19.90 5.10 -1.26
CA ALA A 128 -18.89 6.12 -1.56
C ALA A 128 -19.48 7.32 -2.32
N LYS A 129 -20.41 7.09 -3.25
CA LYS A 129 -21.12 8.15 -3.97
C LYS A 129 -21.93 9.07 -3.03
N ILE A 130 -22.55 8.52 -1.98
CA ILE A 130 -23.25 9.33 -0.96
C ILE A 130 -22.28 10.30 -0.26
N LEU A 131 -21.06 9.84 0.08
CA LEU A 131 -20.04 10.69 0.69
C LEU A 131 -19.54 11.76 -0.29
N LYS A 132 -19.33 11.38 -1.56
CA LYS A 132 -18.95 12.33 -2.62
C LYS A 132 -20.01 13.40 -2.86
N GLU A 133 -21.29 13.04 -2.77
CA GLU A 133 -22.40 13.98 -2.96
C GLU A 133 -22.48 15.02 -1.84
N GLN A 134 -22.12 14.64 -0.60
CA GLN A 134 -21.92 15.63 0.47
C GLN A 134 -20.86 16.65 0.06
N LEU A 135 -19.69 16.24 -0.46
CA LEU A 135 -18.62 17.16 -0.88
C LEU A 135 -19.07 18.12 -1.99
N ARG A 136 -19.97 17.71 -2.87
CA ARG A 136 -20.51 18.57 -3.93
C ARG A 136 -21.30 19.77 -3.39
N THR A 137 -22.02 19.56 -2.29
CA THR A 137 -22.91 20.56 -1.67
C THR A 137 -22.39 21.07 -0.32
N HIS A 138 -21.19 20.66 0.07
CA HIS A 138 -20.58 20.99 1.36
C HIS A 138 -20.37 22.50 1.46
N PRO A 139 -20.81 23.16 2.55
CA PRO A 139 -20.60 24.58 2.76
C PRO A 139 -19.12 24.98 2.71
N ARG A 140 -18.85 26.16 2.16
CA ARG A 140 -17.48 26.64 1.91
C ARG A 140 -17.26 28.04 2.43
N THR A 141 -16.01 28.37 2.74
CA THR A 141 -15.54 29.75 2.91
C THR A 141 -15.75 30.54 1.62
N ASN A 142 -15.59 31.86 1.66
CA ASN A 142 -15.74 32.70 0.46
C ASN A 142 -14.71 32.34 -0.62
N GLU A 143 -13.53 31.86 -0.23
CA GLU A 143 -12.50 31.36 -1.16
C GLU A 143 -12.79 29.95 -1.69
N GLY A 144 -13.75 29.22 -1.13
CA GLY A 144 -14.13 27.88 -1.57
C GLY A 144 -13.59 26.72 -0.71
N GLY A 145 -12.97 27.02 0.44
CA GLY A 145 -12.49 26.01 1.37
C GLY A 145 -13.61 25.33 2.14
N PHE A 146 -13.60 24.01 2.28
CA PHE A 146 -14.66 23.29 3.00
C PHE A 146 -14.73 23.72 4.46
N TRP A 147 -15.93 24.08 4.92
CA TRP A 147 -16.18 24.20 6.36
C TRP A 147 -15.89 22.87 7.04
N HIS A 148 -15.25 22.89 8.20
CA HIS A 148 -14.95 21.67 8.92
C HIS A 148 -16.24 20.90 9.25
N LYS A 149 -17.27 21.61 9.72
CA LYS A 149 -18.64 21.09 9.91
C LYS A 149 -19.67 22.18 9.66
N LYS A 150 -20.93 21.82 9.38
CA LYS A 150 -22.04 22.82 9.35
C LYS A 150 -22.12 23.67 10.61
N ILE A 151 -21.80 23.08 11.77
CA ILE A 151 -21.80 23.76 13.07
C ILE A 151 -20.57 24.65 13.31
N TYR A 152 -19.57 24.61 12.42
CA TYR A 152 -18.36 25.43 12.46
C TYR A 152 -18.28 26.28 11.18
N PRO A 153 -19.17 27.27 11.02
CA PRO A 153 -19.27 28.05 9.80
C PRO A 153 -17.99 28.85 9.56
N TYR A 154 -17.56 28.92 8.29
CA TYR A 154 -16.35 29.63 7.83
C TYR A 154 -15.03 29.14 8.40
N GLN A 155 -15.02 27.97 9.06
CA GLN A 155 -13.83 27.43 9.71
C GLN A 155 -13.23 26.29 8.88
N MET A 156 -11.94 26.38 8.57
CA MET A 156 -11.15 25.27 8.04
C MET A 156 -10.14 24.82 9.09
N TRP A 157 -10.08 23.51 9.35
CA TRP A 157 -9.10 22.90 10.26
C TRP A 157 -8.21 21.94 9.48
N LEU A 158 -6.94 21.83 9.85
CA LEU A 158 -5.98 20.95 9.17
C LEU A 158 -6.46 19.49 9.13
N ASP A 159 -7.15 19.05 10.18
CA ASP A 159 -7.78 17.74 10.31
C ASP A 159 -8.65 17.41 9.09
N GLY A 160 -9.49 18.37 8.66
CA GLY A 160 -10.43 18.20 7.56
C GLY A 160 -9.76 17.86 6.23
N LEU A 161 -8.47 18.17 6.07
CA LEU A 161 -7.72 17.83 4.86
C LEU A 161 -7.53 16.32 4.76
N TYR A 162 -7.19 15.66 5.88
CA TYR A 162 -7.07 14.20 5.88
C TYR A 162 -8.41 13.49 5.80
N MET A 163 -9.45 14.07 6.40
CA MET A 163 -10.77 13.45 6.40
C MET A 163 -11.40 13.47 5.01
N GLY A 164 -11.20 14.55 4.23
CA GLY A 164 -11.82 14.73 2.93
C GLY A 164 -10.93 14.44 1.73
N GLN A 165 -9.71 15.00 1.68
CA GLN A 165 -8.96 15.11 0.42
C GLN A 165 -8.45 13.78 -0.14
N PRO A 166 -7.89 12.85 0.66
CA PRO A 166 -7.49 11.54 0.15
C PRO A 166 -8.64 10.75 -0.47
N PHE A 167 -9.83 10.76 0.18
CA PHE A 167 -11.02 10.13 -0.39
C PHE A 167 -11.46 10.84 -1.67
N TYR A 168 -11.48 12.18 -1.67
CA TYR A 168 -11.91 12.94 -2.84
C TYR A 168 -10.97 12.69 -4.04
N ALA A 169 -9.65 12.64 -3.83
CA ALA A 169 -8.68 12.32 -4.86
C ALA A 169 -8.85 10.88 -5.40
N GLU A 170 -8.97 9.90 -4.51
CA GLU A 170 -9.15 8.49 -4.90
C GLU A 170 -10.47 8.26 -5.66
N TYR A 171 -11.57 8.83 -5.18
CA TYR A 171 -12.87 8.74 -5.87
C TYR A 171 -12.83 9.41 -7.24
N SER A 172 -12.22 10.59 -7.34
CA SER A 172 -12.17 11.35 -8.60
C SER A 172 -11.28 10.69 -9.64
N SER A 173 -10.17 10.07 -9.21
CA SER A 173 -9.35 9.23 -10.08
C SER A 173 -10.13 8.02 -10.60
N LEU A 174 -10.88 7.33 -9.73
CA LEU A 174 -11.71 6.18 -10.11
C LEU A 174 -12.82 6.56 -11.10
N MET A 175 -13.36 7.77 -11.00
CA MET A 175 -14.45 8.27 -11.86
C MET A 175 -13.97 9.12 -13.04
N ASN A 176 -12.65 9.21 -13.27
CA ASN A 176 -12.04 10.08 -14.28
C ASN A 176 -12.51 11.56 -14.21
N ASP A 177 -12.83 12.06 -13.01
CA ASP A 177 -13.22 13.45 -12.75
C ASP A 177 -11.97 14.31 -12.59
N THR A 178 -11.36 14.69 -13.72
CA THR A 178 -10.11 15.46 -13.72
C THR A 178 -10.29 16.88 -13.16
N ALA A 179 -11.48 17.46 -13.24
CA ALA A 179 -11.77 18.81 -12.74
C ALA A 179 -11.68 18.90 -11.20
N ALA A 180 -12.02 17.82 -10.49
CA ALA A 180 -11.94 17.74 -9.05
C ALA A 180 -10.53 18.00 -8.48
N PHE A 181 -9.46 17.67 -9.22
CA PHE A 181 -8.10 17.84 -8.74
C PHE A 181 -7.71 19.31 -8.54
N ASN A 182 -8.37 20.26 -9.24
CA ASN A 182 -8.21 21.68 -8.97
C ASN A 182 -8.81 22.08 -7.61
N ASP A 183 -10.03 21.61 -7.31
CA ASP A 183 -10.66 21.87 -6.01
C ASP A 183 -9.82 21.26 -4.87
N ILE A 184 -9.40 20.00 -5.02
CA ILE A 184 -8.53 19.32 -4.04
C ILE A 184 -7.25 20.12 -3.81
N THR A 185 -6.58 20.57 -4.88
CA THR A 185 -5.37 21.40 -4.76
C THR A 185 -5.65 22.67 -3.97
N ASN A 186 -6.75 23.36 -4.30
CA ASN A 186 -7.14 24.60 -3.65
C ASN A 186 -7.40 24.42 -2.14
N GLN A 187 -7.98 23.29 -1.71
CA GLN A 187 -8.16 23.01 -0.27
C GLN A 187 -6.82 23.04 0.49
N PHE A 188 -5.76 22.45 -0.07
CA PHE A 188 -4.42 22.49 0.53
C PHE A 188 -3.82 23.90 0.51
N VAL A 189 -3.94 24.59 -0.63
CA VAL A 189 -3.40 25.95 -0.83
C VAL A 189 -4.05 26.96 0.11
N TYR A 190 -5.37 26.90 0.31
CA TYR A 190 -6.07 27.83 1.21
C TYR A 190 -5.60 27.66 2.65
N MET A 191 -5.48 26.43 3.14
CA MET A 191 -4.91 26.22 4.47
C MET A 191 -3.44 26.64 4.54
N GLU A 192 -2.64 26.36 3.51
CA GLU A 192 -1.25 26.83 3.48
C GLU A 192 -1.16 28.36 3.57
N ASN A 193 -1.97 29.09 2.81
CA ASN A 193 -1.95 30.54 2.81
C ASN A 193 -2.41 31.13 4.14
N HIS A 194 -3.46 30.56 4.74
CA HIS A 194 -4.12 31.17 5.89
C HIS A 194 -3.63 30.67 7.24
N SER A 195 -3.21 29.42 7.37
CA SER A 195 -2.78 28.88 8.66
C SER A 195 -1.26 28.75 8.81
N ARG A 196 -0.47 28.89 7.75
CA ARG A 196 0.99 28.84 7.85
C ARG A 196 1.57 30.08 8.54
N ASP A 197 2.36 29.84 9.56
CA ASP A 197 3.23 30.84 10.15
C ASP A 197 4.45 31.08 9.24
N ALA A 198 4.69 32.34 8.87
CA ALA A 198 5.76 32.68 7.94
C ALA A 198 7.16 32.48 8.56
N ALA A 199 7.30 32.62 9.88
CA ALA A 199 8.59 32.53 10.56
C ALA A 199 9.07 31.09 10.77
N THR A 200 8.17 30.20 11.18
CA THR A 200 8.50 28.79 11.47
C THR A 200 8.19 27.87 10.30
N GLY A 201 7.26 28.24 9.42
CA GLY A 201 6.73 27.39 8.37
C GLY A 201 5.73 26.33 8.84
N LEU A 202 5.46 26.26 10.14
CA LEU A 202 4.44 25.40 10.73
C LEU A 202 3.03 25.99 10.53
N MET A 203 1.98 25.21 10.74
CA MET A 203 0.61 25.62 10.46
C MET A 203 -0.29 25.51 11.69
N TYR A 204 -1.02 26.58 12.00
CA TYR A 204 -2.00 26.61 13.08
C TYR A 204 -3.14 25.61 12.84
N HIS A 205 -3.69 25.06 13.94
CA HIS A 205 -4.72 24.01 13.90
C HIS A 205 -5.94 24.43 13.06
N GLY A 206 -6.49 25.62 13.30
CA GLY A 206 -7.68 26.11 12.61
C GLY A 206 -7.57 27.55 12.15
N TRP A 207 -8.36 27.87 11.13
CA TRP A 207 -8.57 29.21 10.60
C TRP A 207 -10.08 29.47 10.47
N ASP A 208 -10.54 30.59 11.03
CA ASP A 208 -11.90 31.12 10.86
C ASP A 208 -11.84 32.35 9.96
N GLU A 209 -12.30 32.22 8.72
CA GLU A 209 -12.33 33.32 7.74
C GLU A 209 -13.18 34.49 8.26
N SER A 210 -14.23 34.21 9.03
CA SER A 210 -15.13 35.23 9.58
C SER A 210 -14.54 35.95 10.80
N LYS A 211 -13.53 35.37 11.45
CA LYS A 211 -12.88 35.85 12.69
C LYS A 211 -13.84 36.05 13.87
N LYS A 212 -15.02 35.43 13.81
CA LYS A 212 -16.09 35.57 14.81
C LYS A 212 -15.88 34.67 16.01
N GLU A 213 -15.24 33.51 15.82
CA GLU A 213 -14.89 32.63 16.93
C GLU A 213 -13.98 33.35 17.95
N LYS A 214 -14.14 33.03 19.23
CA LYS A 214 -13.33 33.65 20.31
C LYS A 214 -11.89 33.19 20.28
N TRP A 215 -11.64 31.95 19.86
CA TRP A 215 -10.28 31.41 19.69
C TRP A 215 -9.53 32.01 18.49
N ALA A 216 -10.26 32.61 17.54
CA ALA A 216 -9.69 33.12 16.30
C ALA A 216 -9.06 34.49 16.52
N ASP A 217 -7.79 34.62 16.12
CA ASP A 217 -7.08 35.89 16.09
C ASP A 217 -7.82 36.92 15.24
N LYS A 218 -7.95 38.15 15.74
CA LYS A 218 -8.80 39.17 15.11
C LYS A 218 -8.21 39.78 13.85
N THR A 219 -6.92 39.56 13.59
CA THR A 219 -6.26 40.02 12.36
C THR A 219 -6.24 38.92 11.31
N THR A 220 -5.83 37.72 11.70
CA THR A 220 -5.50 36.60 10.80
C THR A 220 -6.56 35.50 10.75
N GLY A 221 -7.42 35.39 11.76
CA GLY A 221 -8.41 34.30 11.90
C GLY A 221 -7.83 32.98 12.40
N ARG A 222 -6.53 32.92 12.72
CA ARG A 222 -5.83 31.70 13.13
C ARG A 222 -6.13 31.33 14.59
N SER A 223 -6.08 30.04 14.90
CA SER A 223 -6.02 29.55 16.29
C SER A 223 -4.69 29.90 16.96
N ALA A 224 -4.62 29.86 18.29
CA ALA A 224 -3.47 30.35 19.04
C ALA A 224 -2.20 29.47 18.95
N HIS A 225 -2.34 28.15 18.72
CA HIS A 225 -1.20 27.21 18.78
C HIS A 225 -1.15 26.20 17.63
N ILE A 226 0.04 25.63 17.46
CA ILE A 226 0.37 24.67 16.42
C ILE A 226 0.39 23.27 17.03
N TRP A 227 -0.73 22.58 16.85
CA TRP A 227 -0.95 21.25 17.38
C TRP A 227 -0.37 20.16 16.46
N ALA A 228 0.40 19.25 17.05
CA ALA A 228 1.16 18.23 16.32
C ALA A 228 0.28 17.29 15.51
N ARG A 229 -0.85 16.81 16.04
CA ARG A 229 -1.73 15.92 15.28
C ARG A 229 -2.43 16.63 14.13
N ALA A 230 -2.83 17.90 14.28
CA ALA A 230 -3.38 18.68 13.16
C ALA A 230 -2.35 18.85 12.03
N MET A 231 -1.10 19.17 12.38
CA MET A 231 0.01 19.17 11.40
C MET A 231 0.21 17.78 10.77
N GLY A 232 0.16 16.72 11.59
CA GLY A 232 0.25 15.34 11.15
C GLY A 232 -0.81 14.99 10.09
N TRP A 233 -2.08 15.35 10.32
CA TRP A 233 -3.16 15.15 9.34
C TRP A 233 -2.87 15.81 8.01
N TYR A 234 -2.37 17.05 8.02
CA TYR A 234 -2.03 17.76 6.79
C TYR A 234 -0.94 17.04 5.99
N GLY A 235 0.13 16.59 6.67
CA GLY A 235 1.20 15.81 6.03
C GLY A 235 0.71 14.48 5.46
N MET A 236 -0.10 13.74 6.22
CA MET A 236 -0.70 12.49 5.75
C MET A 236 -1.61 12.71 4.55
N ALA A 237 -2.41 13.79 4.56
CA ALA A 237 -3.32 14.12 3.47
C ALA A 237 -2.57 14.37 2.16
N LEU A 238 -1.43 15.05 2.21
CA LEU A 238 -0.58 15.28 1.04
C LEU A 238 -0.10 13.95 0.43
N VAL A 239 0.54 13.09 1.24
CA VAL A 239 1.13 11.83 0.73
C VAL A 239 0.10 10.77 0.35
N ASP A 240 -1.14 10.94 0.80
CA ASP A 240 -2.26 10.03 0.48
C ASP A 240 -3.12 10.52 -0.68
N ALA A 241 -3.14 11.82 -0.99
CA ALA A 241 -3.84 12.37 -2.16
C ALA A 241 -2.96 12.33 -3.43
N LEU A 242 -1.67 12.65 -3.30
CA LEU A 242 -0.70 12.74 -4.42
C LEU A 242 -0.68 11.53 -5.37
N PRO A 243 -0.80 10.26 -4.90
CA PRO A 243 -0.76 9.10 -5.79
C PRO A 243 -1.90 9.06 -6.83
N TYR A 244 -3.01 9.74 -6.58
CA TYR A 244 -4.19 9.74 -7.46
C TYR A 244 -4.20 10.89 -8.45
N PHE A 245 -3.29 11.87 -8.30
CA PHE A 245 -3.20 12.99 -9.24
C PHE A 245 -2.65 12.53 -10.59
N PRO A 246 -3.30 12.91 -11.71
CA PRO A 246 -2.72 12.72 -13.05
C PRO A 246 -1.32 13.32 -13.11
N ASP A 247 -0.38 12.63 -13.76
CA ASP A 247 1.04 13.01 -13.75
C ASP A 247 1.30 14.42 -14.27
N ASN A 248 0.52 14.86 -15.27
CA ASN A 248 0.66 16.18 -15.88
C ASN A 248 -0.24 17.26 -15.24
N HIS A 249 -0.98 16.95 -14.16
CA HIS A 249 -1.86 17.93 -13.53
C HIS A 249 -1.03 18.96 -12.73
N PRO A 250 -1.18 20.28 -12.95
CA PRO A 250 -0.35 21.31 -12.29
C PRO A 250 -0.49 21.32 -10.76
N GLY A 251 -1.66 20.91 -10.26
CA GLY A 251 -1.89 20.71 -8.83
C GLY A 251 -0.93 19.71 -8.18
N LYS A 252 -0.47 18.68 -8.91
CA LYS A 252 0.50 17.70 -8.39
C LYS A 252 1.81 18.37 -8.02
N LYS A 253 2.34 19.23 -8.90
CA LYS A 253 3.54 20.02 -8.61
C LYS A 253 3.33 20.95 -7.42
N THR A 254 2.18 21.62 -7.36
CA THR A 254 1.83 22.51 -6.25
C THR A 254 1.88 21.77 -4.93
N LEU A 255 1.21 20.61 -4.82
CA LEU A 255 1.20 19.81 -3.59
C LEU A 255 2.58 19.26 -3.22
N LEU A 256 3.44 18.92 -4.20
CA LEU A 256 4.83 18.52 -3.93
C LEU A 256 5.64 19.69 -3.35
N ASP A 257 5.47 20.91 -3.86
CA ASP A 257 6.14 22.10 -3.34
C ASP A 257 5.67 22.41 -1.90
N ILE A 258 4.37 22.23 -1.61
CA ILE A 258 3.82 22.32 -0.24
C ILE A 258 4.45 21.28 0.67
N LEU A 259 4.48 20.02 0.23
CA LEU A 259 5.06 18.91 1.00
C LEU A 259 6.53 19.15 1.33
N ALA A 260 7.31 19.70 0.41
CA ALA A 260 8.70 20.07 0.67
C ALA A 260 8.84 21.13 1.77
N ARG A 261 8.02 22.20 1.73
CA ARG A 261 8.01 23.23 2.78
C ARG A 261 7.55 22.70 4.13
N TYR A 262 6.49 21.89 4.14
CA TYR A 262 5.99 21.18 5.31
C TYR A 262 7.09 20.32 5.94
N ALA A 263 7.80 19.54 5.12
CA ALA A 263 8.82 18.62 5.58
C ALA A 263 9.99 19.34 6.27
N VAL A 264 10.42 20.48 5.72
CA VAL A 264 11.43 21.34 6.35
C VAL A 264 10.96 21.84 7.72
N ALA A 265 9.74 22.34 7.83
CA ALA A 265 9.21 22.88 9.08
C ALA A 265 9.09 21.82 10.17
N VAL A 266 8.53 20.65 9.85
CA VAL A 266 8.38 19.53 10.80
C VAL A 266 9.73 18.97 11.23
N GLN A 267 10.68 18.79 10.31
CA GLN A 267 12.02 18.31 10.64
C GLN A 267 12.75 19.27 11.61
N LYS A 268 12.60 20.59 11.41
CA LYS A 268 13.25 21.61 12.23
C LYS A 268 12.85 21.54 13.72
N VAL A 269 11.61 21.16 14.01
CA VAL A 269 11.09 21.04 15.39
C VAL A 269 11.15 19.63 15.96
N GLN A 270 11.79 18.68 15.28
CA GLN A 270 12.04 17.34 15.81
C GLN A 270 12.96 17.42 17.03
N ASN A 271 12.56 16.79 18.16
CA ASN A 271 13.39 16.82 19.35
C ASN A 271 14.72 16.08 19.11
N ALA A 272 15.84 16.77 19.32
CA ALA A 272 17.16 16.23 19.01
C ALA A 272 17.54 15.01 19.88
N LYS A 273 17.04 14.92 21.12
CA LYS A 273 17.38 13.87 22.09
C LYS A 273 16.50 12.64 21.96
N THR A 274 15.18 12.84 21.86
CA THR A 274 14.21 11.73 21.85
C THR A 274 13.82 11.31 20.44
N GLY A 275 13.99 12.19 19.45
CA GLY A 275 13.58 11.93 18.05
C GLY A 275 12.10 12.17 17.77
N VAL A 276 11.27 12.34 18.81
CA VAL A 276 9.82 12.56 18.68
C VAL A 276 9.47 14.05 18.78
N TRP A 277 8.19 14.37 18.65
CA TRP A 277 7.67 15.74 18.65
C TRP A 277 6.79 15.99 19.88
N TYR A 278 6.75 17.25 20.32
CA TYR A 278 5.85 17.72 21.36
C TYR A 278 4.41 17.83 20.84
N ASP A 279 3.41 17.81 21.71
CA ASP A 279 2.00 18.04 21.34
C ASP A 279 1.79 19.45 20.77
N ILE A 280 2.36 20.47 21.41
CA ILE A 280 2.37 21.85 20.90
C ILE A 280 3.75 22.20 20.35
N LEU A 281 3.85 22.33 19.03
CA LEU A 281 5.12 22.43 18.29
C LEU A 281 5.80 23.80 18.41
N ASP A 282 5.02 24.86 18.62
CA ASP A 282 5.48 26.24 18.78
C ASP A 282 5.85 26.58 20.23
N ALA A 283 5.59 25.68 21.19
CA ALA A 283 5.91 25.87 22.61
C ALA A 283 6.62 24.65 23.25
N PRO A 284 7.67 24.08 22.63
CA PRO A 284 8.23 22.78 23.02
C PRO A 284 8.84 22.76 24.43
N LEU A 285 9.32 23.90 24.94
CA LEU A 285 9.93 24.01 26.27
C LEU A 285 8.98 24.61 27.32
N ARG A 286 7.72 24.91 26.95
CA ARG A 286 6.74 25.41 27.92
C ARG A 286 6.35 24.30 28.89
N LYS A 287 6.43 24.60 30.19
CA LYS A 287 6.08 23.66 31.27
C LYS A 287 4.66 23.11 31.06
N GLY A 288 4.53 21.78 31.11
CA GLY A 288 3.27 21.07 30.88
C GLY A 288 3.18 20.40 29.51
N ASN A 289 3.95 20.85 28.53
CA ASN A 289 4.02 20.20 27.22
C ASN A 289 4.65 18.80 27.34
N TYR A 290 4.26 17.90 26.45
CA TYR A 290 4.68 16.50 26.47
C TYR A 290 4.95 15.98 25.06
N PHE A 291 5.74 14.92 24.94
CA PHE A 291 5.90 14.23 23.66
C PHE A 291 4.64 13.44 23.33
N GLU A 292 4.10 13.63 22.14
CA GLU A 292 2.81 13.07 21.74
C GLU A 292 2.98 12.03 20.64
N SER A 293 2.32 10.89 20.82
CA SER A 293 2.59 9.68 20.03
C SER A 293 1.92 9.67 18.66
N SER A 294 0.70 10.24 18.52
CA SER A 294 -0.01 10.24 17.24
C SER A 294 0.66 11.16 16.23
N GLY A 295 0.85 12.44 16.53
CA GLY A 295 1.54 13.41 15.69
C GLY A 295 2.94 12.94 15.31
N SER A 296 3.71 12.41 16.27
CA SER A 296 5.03 11.82 15.99
C SER A 296 4.96 10.67 14.97
N SER A 297 3.98 9.78 15.10
CA SER A 297 3.76 8.68 14.16
C SER A 297 3.39 9.20 12.77
N MET A 298 2.54 10.22 12.69
CA MET A 298 2.11 10.82 11.42
C MET A 298 3.25 11.52 10.68
N PHE A 299 4.16 12.17 11.41
CA PHE A 299 5.38 12.75 10.83
C PHE A 299 6.31 11.68 10.29
N VAL A 300 6.53 10.58 11.04
CA VAL A 300 7.31 9.44 10.56
C VAL A 300 6.69 8.84 9.30
N TYR A 301 5.39 8.58 9.31
CA TYR A 301 4.66 8.08 8.15
C TYR A 301 4.81 9.00 6.93
N THR A 302 4.60 10.31 7.12
CA THR A 302 4.70 11.30 6.03
C THR A 302 6.09 11.29 5.41
N PHE A 303 7.15 11.35 6.23
CA PHE A 303 8.52 11.31 5.73
C PHE A 303 8.86 9.99 5.03
N ALA A 304 8.54 8.86 5.65
CA ALA A 304 8.88 7.54 5.10
C ALA A 304 8.15 7.28 3.78
N LYS A 305 6.84 7.54 3.73
CA LYS A 305 6.04 7.37 2.51
C LYS A 305 6.46 8.33 1.41
N ALA A 306 6.69 9.61 1.72
CA ALA A 306 7.14 10.58 0.73
C ALA A 306 8.50 10.22 0.12
N VAL A 307 9.43 9.69 0.92
CA VAL A 307 10.72 9.17 0.38
C VAL A 307 10.49 7.94 -0.49
N ARG A 308 9.68 6.98 -0.03
CA ARG A 308 9.36 5.75 -0.79
C ARG A 308 8.74 6.06 -2.16
N LEU A 309 7.88 7.06 -2.23
CA LEU A 309 7.23 7.51 -3.47
C LEU A 309 8.10 8.49 -4.29
N GLY A 310 9.29 8.87 -3.80
CA GLY A 310 10.20 9.77 -4.49
C GLY A 310 9.78 11.25 -4.47
N TYR A 311 8.87 11.63 -3.57
CA TYR A 311 8.41 13.02 -3.39
C TYR A 311 9.35 13.86 -2.54
N LEU A 312 10.12 13.22 -1.65
CA LEU A 312 11.15 13.85 -0.83
C LEU A 312 12.50 13.13 -1.00
N PRO A 313 13.63 13.84 -0.83
CA PRO A 313 14.95 13.23 -0.89
C PRO A 313 15.18 12.23 0.26
N GLU A 314 16.03 11.23 0.01
CA GLU A 314 16.40 10.16 0.95
C GLU A 314 16.87 10.69 2.33
N SER A 315 17.39 11.92 2.40
CA SER A 315 17.79 12.56 3.65
C SER A 315 16.67 12.63 4.70
N TYR A 316 15.41 12.73 4.29
CA TYR A 316 14.27 12.73 5.24
C TYR A 316 14.02 11.36 5.87
N MET A 317 14.51 10.26 5.26
CA MET A 317 14.44 8.94 5.88
C MET A 317 15.23 8.89 7.20
N LYS A 318 16.29 9.69 7.35
CA LYS A 318 17.02 9.81 8.62
C LYS A 318 16.13 10.38 9.73
N SER A 319 15.31 11.38 9.43
CA SER A 319 14.33 11.92 10.39
C SER A 319 13.23 10.92 10.70
N ALA A 320 12.74 10.19 9.69
CA ALA A 320 11.76 9.11 9.88
C ALA A 320 12.30 8.00 10.80
N GLN A 321 13.51 7.51 10.54
CA GLN A 321 14.20 6.51 11.36
C GLN A 321 14.38 6.99 12.80
N LYS A 322 14.91 8.22 12.99
CA LYS A 322 15.08 8.80 14.32
C LYS A 322 13.75 8.94 15.07
N GLY A 323 12.70 9.36 14.37
CA GLY A 323 11.35 9.44 14.93
C GLY A 323 10.80 8.07 15.30
N TYR A 324 10.99 7.06 14.45
CA TYR A 324 10.51 5.71 14.70
C TYR A 324 11.22 5.04 15.89
N GLU A 325 12.54 5.17 16.00
CA GLU A 325 13.29 4.74 17.19
C GLU A 325 12.81 5.46 18.45
N GLY A 326 12.54 6.76 18.33
CA GLY A 326 11.95 7.56 19.40
C GLY A 326 10.59 7.03 19.83
N ILE A 327 9.68 6.75 18.89
CA ILE A 327 8.34 6.20 19.17
C ILE A 327 8.44 4.86 19.89
N LYS A 328 9.28 3.94 19.40
CA LYS A 328 9.51 2.64 20.04
C LYS A 328 9.97 2.79 21.49
N LYS A 329 10.87 3.75 21.76
CA LYS A 329 11.41 3.97 23.10
C LYS A 329 10.46 4.70 24.04
N GLN A 330 9.71 5.67 23.54
CA GLN A 330 8.88 6.56 24.37
C GLN A 330 7.48 5.99 24.61
N PHE A 331 6.90 5.31 23.61
CA PHE A 331 5.46 5.05 23.57
C PHE A 331 5.08 3.58 23.49
N ILE A 332 5.95 2.73 22.94
CA ILE A 332 5.64 1.30 22.77
C ILE A 332 5.90 0.54 24.06
N GLU A 333 4.90 -0.21 24.49
CA GLU A 333 4.97 -1.10 25.65
C GLU A 333 4.63 -2.52 25.20
N THR A 334 5.54 -3.45 25.44
CA THR A 334 5.32 -4.87 25.12
C THR A 334 4.27 -5.44 26.06
N VAL A 335 3.21 -6.03 25.50
CA VAL A 335 2.21 -6.81 26.25
C VAL A 335 2.68 -8.26 26.33
N ASP A 336 2.99 -8.86 25.19
CA ASP A 336 3.56 -10.21 25.06
C ASP A 336 4.38 -10.34 23.75
N ALA A 337 4.75 -11.57 23.37
CA ALA A 337 5.53 -11.82 22.15
C ALA A 337 4.84 -11.32 20.87
N GLY A 338 3.50 -11.30 20.83
CA GLY A 338 2.67 -10.98 19.69
C GLY A 338 1.88 -9.66 19.78
N LYS A 339 1.82 -8.99 20.95
CA LYS A 339 1.03 -7.77 21.17
C LYS A 339 1.83 -6.64 21.83
N VAL A 340 1.49 -5.40 21.46
CA VAL A 340 2.07 -4.18 22.04
C VAL A 340 1.00 -3.11 22.28
N ASN A 341 1.20 -2.24 23.26
CA ASN A 341 0.42 -1.03 23.49
C ASN A 341 1.13 0.21 22.95
N LEU A 342 0.37 1.23 22.56
CA LEU A 342 0.84 2.57 22.26
C LEU A 342 0.34 3.55 23.33
N LYS A 343 1.26 4.10 24.12
CA LYS A 343 0.98 5.12 25.13
C LYS A 343 1.11 6.53 24.54
N GLY A 344 0.71 7.54 25.31
CA GLY A 344 1.05 8.94 25.00
C GLY A 344 0.20 9.58 23.89
N THR A 345 -0.98 9.05 23.60
CA THR A 345 -1.87 9.62 22.57
C THR A 345 -2.89 10.56 23.19
N VAL A 346 -2.99 11.80 22.73
CA VAL A 346 -4.07 12.70 23.17
C VAL A 346 -5.42 12.27 22.58
N SER A 347 -6.47 12.13 23.38
CA SER A 347 -7.74 11.51 22.96
C SER A 347 -8.52 12.36 21.96
N VAL A 348 -8.53 13.68 22.16
CA VAL A 348 -9.23 14.64 21.30
C VAL A 348 -8.64 16.03 21.55
N SER A 349 -8.68 16.89 20.53
CA SER A 349 -8.55 18.33 20.68
C SER A 349 -9.42 18.98 19.60
N GLY A 350 -9.92 20.18 19.85
CA GLY A 350 -10.73 20.92 18.90
C GLY A 350 -10.90 22.37 19.30
N LEU A 351 -11.59 23.15 18.48
CA LEU A 351 -11.77 24.59 18.70
C LEU A 351 -13.27 24.92 18.82
N GLY A 352 -13.60 25.93 19.63
CA GLY A 352 -14.98 26.38 19.87
C GLY A 352 -15.86 25.31 20.52
N GLY A 353 -17.15 25.27 20.16
CA GLY A 353 -18.10 24.27 20.65
C GLY A 353 -18.57 24.49 22.10
N LYS A 354 -19.14 23.43 22.70
CA LYS A 354 -19.64 23.42 24.09
C LYS A 354 -19.23 22.10 24.79
N PRO A 355 -18.50 22.13 25.92
CA PRO A 355 -17.88 23.31 26.54
C PRO A 355 -16.96 24.05 25.58
N TYR A 356 -16.77 25.36 25.78
CA TYR A 356 -16.01 26.18 24.83
C TYR A 356 -14.53 25.85 24.91
N ARG A 357 -13.93 25.53 23.77
CA ARG A 357 -12.50 25.22 23.63
C ARG A 357 -11.81 26.42 22.99
N ASP A 358 -11.02 27.14 23.76
CA ASP A 358 -10.43 28.42 23.35
C ASP A 358 -9.13 28.28 22.53
N GLY A 359 -8.62 27.07 22.36
CA GLY A 359 -7.37 26.82 21.62
C GLY A 359 -6.12 27.33 22.34
N SER A 360 -6.21 27.69 23.61
CA SER A 360 -5.06 28.05 24.44
C SER A 360 -4.15 26.85 24.71
N PHE A 361 -2.89 27.10 25.08
CA PHE A 361 -1.98 26.04 25.51
C PHE A 361 -2.58 25.25 26.67
N GLU A 362 -3.16 25.93 27.65
CA GLU A 362 -3.83 25.34 28.80
C GLU A 362 -4.97 24.40 28.38
N TYR A 363 -5.77 24.79 27.38
CA TYR A 363 -6.80 23.92 26.83
C TYR A 363 -6.20 22.65 26.22
N TYR A 364 -5.21 22.74 25.33
CA TYR A 364 -4.59 21.54 24.75
C TYR A 364 -3.99 20.64 25.81
N MET A 365 -3.31 21.21 26.82
CA MET A 365 -2.72 20.44 27.92
C MET A 365 -3.75 19.85 28.88
N SER A 366 -5.00 20.31 28.84
CA SER A 366 -6.10 19.77 29.66
C SER A 366 -6.71 18.50 29.06
N GLU A 367 -6.48 18.24 27.77
CA GLU A 367 -7.03 17.08 27.08
C GLU A 367 -6.36 15.79 27.57
N LYS A 368 -7.15 14.70 27.60
CA LYS A 368 -6.68 13.44 28.16
C LYS A 368 -5.66 12.77 27.25
N VAL A 369 -4.58 12.28 27.83
CA VAL A 369 -3.62 11.41 27.15
C VAL A 369 -3.87 9.97 27.56
N ILE A 370 -4.11 9.09 26.60
CA ILE A 370 -4.54 7.71 26.83
C ILE A 370 -3.69 6.71 26.05
N THR A 371 -3.81 5.44 26.43
CA THR A 371 -3.21 4.29 25.74
C THR A 371 -4.18 3.73 24.70
N ASN A 372 -3.65 3.34 23.55
CA ASN A 372 -4.39 2.71 22.45
C ASN A 372 -5.57 3.52 21.92
N ASP A 373 -5.50 4.86 21.94
CA ASP A 373 -6.47 5.67 21.19
C ASP A 373 -6.42 5.32 19.69
N PRO A 374 -7.57 5.11 19.02
CA PRO A 374 -7.64 4.69 17.62
C PRO A 374 -6.88 5.59 16.65
N LYS A 375 -6.83 6.91 16.91
CA LYS A 375 -6.11 7.87 16.07
C LYS A 375 -4.60 7.65 16.16
N GLY A 376 -4.12 7.38 17.36
CA GLY A 376 -2.71 7.06 17.60
C GLY A 376 -2.32 5.70 17.02
N VAL A 377 -3.08 4.64 17.32
CA VAL A 377 -2.71 3.29 16.86
C VAL A 377 -2.83 3.13 15.35
N GLY A 378 -3.83 3.76 14.71
CA GLY A 378 -3.92 3.78 13.24
C GLY A 378 -2.73 4.48 12.60
N SER A 379 -2.38 5.67 13.12
CA SER A 379 -1.21 6.43 12.65
C SER A 379 0.11 5.69 12.90
N PHE A 380 0.24 5.00 14.04
CA PHE A 380 1.41 4.19 14.35
C PHE A 380 1.53 2.97 13.44
N MET A 381 0.43 2.25 13.17
CA MET A 381 0.46 1.12 12.23
C MET A 381 0.92 1.57 10.84
N LEU A 382 0.43 2.70 10.35
CA LEU A 382 0.88 3.30 9.08
C LEU A 382 2.38 3.62 9.10
N ALA A 383 2.85 4.29 10.16
CA ALA A 383 4.26 4.63 10.32
C ALA A 383 5.16 3.38 10.40
N ALA A 384 4.80 2.42 11.24
CA ALA A 384 5.53 1.18 11.41
C ALA A 384 5.59 0.38 10.11
N ASN A 385 4.48 0.30 9.38
CA ASN A 385 4.42 -0.40 8.10
C ASN A 385 5.34 0.23 7.05
N GLU A 386 5.37 1.56 6.93
CA GLU A 386 6.30 2.26 6.03
C GLU A 386 7.78 2.03 6.42
N MET A 387 8.09 2.01 7.71
CA MET A 387 9.45 1.73 8.19
C MET A 387 9.87 0.27 7.94
N GLU A 388 8.94 -0.67 8.09
CA GLU A 388 9.14 -2.09 7.78
C GLU A 388 9.34 -2.30 6.27
N LEU A 389 8.54 -1.64 5.42
CA LEU A 389 8.73 -1.62 3.97
C LEU A 389 10.09 -1.05 3.59
N SER A 390 10.54 0.04 4.25
CA SER A 390 11.85 0.62 4.00
C SER A 390 13.01 -0.32 4.36
N ALA A 391 12.82 -1.21 5.34
CA ALA A 391 13.83 -2.16 5.78
C ALA A 391 13.95 -3.42 4.90
N LEU A 392 12.97 -3.65 4.00
CA LEU A 392 13.02 -4.77 3.06
C LEU A 392 14.23 -4.66 2.11
N PRO A 393 14.82 -5.80 1.69
CA PRO A 393 15.86 -5.81 0.66
C PRO A 393 15.40 -5.08 -0.60
N LYS A 394 16.31 -4.32 -1.23
CA LYS A 394 16.03 -3.54 -2.45
C LYS A 394 16.78 -4.04 -3.70
N PRO A 395 16.66 -5.33 -4.11
CA PRO A 395 17.38 -5.88 -5.27
C PRO A 395 16.96 -5.23 -6.60
N GLY A 396 15.81 -4.55 -6.61
CA GLY A 396 15.25 -3.80 -7.72
C GLY A 396 15.70 -2.35 -7.81
N LYS A 397 16.48 -1.82 -6.84
CA LYS A 397 16.87 -0.40 -6.84
C LYS A 397 17.54 -0.01 -8.16
N GLY A 398 16.97 0.99 -8.84
CA GLY A 398 17.46 1.48 -10.14
C GLY A 398 17.01 0.65 -11.34
N LYS A 399 16.10 -0.32 -11.15
CA LYS A 399 15.57 -1.18 -12.21
C LYS A 399 14.10 -0.87 -12.50
N THR A 400 13.70 -1.13 -13.73
CA THR A 400 12.32 -1.03 -14.20
C THR A 400 11.83 -2.41 -14.62
N VAL A 401 10.66 -2.78 -14.09
CA VAL A 401 9.89 -3.96 -14.50
C VAL A 401 8.75 -3.46 -15.38
N THR A 402 8.77 -3.86 -16.64
CA THR A 402 7.74 -3.48 -17.61
C THR A 402 6.84 -4.66 -17.87
N LEU A 403 5.54 -4.42 -17.80
CA LEU A 403 4.51 -5.38 -18.15
C LEU A 403 3.97 -5.06 -19.53
N ASP A 404 3.76 -6.11 -20.30
CA ASP A 404 3.13 -5.99 -21.60
C ASP A 404 1.64 -5.69 -21.48
N TYR A 405 1.20 -4.58 -22.11
CA TYR A 405 -0.20 -4.21 -22.35
C TYR A 405 -0.52 -4.20 -23.85
N TYR A 406 0.38 -4.71 -24.68
CA TYR A 406 0.19 -4.69 -26.13
C TYR A 406 -0.38 -6.00 -26.64
N PHE A 407 0.23 -7.13 -26.25
CA PHE A 407 -0.24 -8.47 -26.63
C PHE A 407 -1.37 -8.95 -25.72
N ASN A 408 -1.35 -8.63 -24.42
CA ASN A 408 -2.54 -8.72 -23.56
C ASN A 408 -3.24 -7.36 -23.46
N ASN A 409 -4.45 -7.27 -24.01
CA ASN A 409 -5.10 -6.00 -24.31
C ASN A 409 -6.62 -6.04 -24.16
N GLU A 410 -7.07 -6.51 -23.01
CA GLU A 410 -8.49 -6.58 -22.68
C GLU A 410 -9.08 -5.28 -22.12
N TRP A 411 -10.35 -5.02 -22.45
CA TRP A 411 -11.08 -3.80 -22.09
C TRP A 411 -12.46 -4.11 -21.52
N LYS A 412 -12.84 -3.36 -20.49
CA LYS A 412 -14.20 -3.39 -19.91
C LYS A 412 -14.73 -1.97 -19.69
N LYS A 413 -16.02 -1.88 -19.37
CA LYS A 413 -16.61 -0.63 -18.90
C LYS A 413 -16.19 -0.35 -17.45
N GLY A 414 -15.58 0.81 -17.24
CA GLY A 414 -15.27 1.35 -15.93
C GLY A 414 -16.51 1.90 -15.22
N PRO A 415 -16.37 2.30 -13.94
CA PRO A 415 -17.49 2.79 -13.14
C PRO A 415 -18.07 4.12 -13.63
N SER A 416 -17.35 4.89 -14.46
CA SER A 416 -17.89 6.09 -15.12
C SER A 416 -18.39 5.84 -16.55
N GLY A 417 -18.36 4.59 -17.02
CA GLY A 417 -18.81 4.17 -18.36
C GLY A 417 -17.75 4.27 -19.47
N GLU A 418 -16.56 4.73 -19.13
CA GLU A 418 -15.37 4.76 -19.96
C GLU A 418 -14.84 3.34 -20.23
N ASN A 419 -14.09 3.16 -21.32
CA ASN A 419 -13.37 1.91 -21.53
C ASN A 419 -12.09 1.96 -20.69
N VAL A 420 -11.94 1.00 -19.79
CA VAL A 420 -10.73 0.81 -18.99
C VAL A 420 -10.10 -0.53 -19.33
N ARG A 421 -8.77 -0.54 -19.38
CA ARG A 421 -8.01 -1.79 -19.47
C ARG A 421 -8.20 -2.58 -18.18
N TYR A 422 -8.26 -3.89 -18.29
CA TYR A 422 -8.31 -4.79 -17.14
C TYR A 422 -7.61 -6.10 -17.49
N HIS A 423 -7.55 -6.99 -16.49
CA HIS A 423 -6.92 -8.30 -16.58
C HIS A 423 -5.40 -8.20 -16.66
N TYR A 424 -4.76 -8.81 -15.67
CA TYR A 424 -3.31 -8.79 -15.47
C TYR A 424 -2.64 -7.41 -15.41
N THR A 425 -3.36 -6.30 -15.19
CA THR A 425 -2.73 -4.98 -15.12
C THR A 425 -2.20 -4.61 -13.73
N TRP A 426 -1.29 -3.63 -13.66
CA TRP A 426 -0.66 -3.21 -12.41
C TRP A 426 -1.62 -2.44 -11.50
N GLU A 427 -2.57 -1.72 -12.10
CA GLU A 427 -3.55 -0.89 -11.42
C GLU A 427 -4.80 -1.65 -10.97
N ASP A 428 -5.08 -2.83 -11.54
CA ASP A 428 -6.27 -3.62 -11.21
C ASP A 428 -6.10 -4.31 -9.84
N GLN A 429 -6.90 -3.87 -8.86
CA GLN A 429 -6.95 -4.43 -7.50
C GLN A 429 -7.99 -5.54 -7.34
N SER A 430 -8.81 -5.78 -8.37
CA SER A 430 -9.78 -6.87 -8.36
C SER A 430 -9.09 -8.21 -8.55
N ASN A 431 -9.84 -9.31 -8.49
CA ASN A 431 -9.26 -10.65 -8.60
C ASN A 431 -8.37 -10.80 -9.84
N THR A 432 -8.69 -10.16 -10.95
CA THR A 432 -8.02 -10.34 -12.25
C THR A 432 -6.68 -9.61 -12.38
N GLY A 433 -6.31 -8.73 -11.46
CA GLY A 433 -5.16 -7.84 -11.64
C GLY A 433 -3.84 -8.33 -11.03
N PHE A 434 -2.77 -7.59 -11.31
CA PHE A 434 -1.41 -7.79 -10.79
C PHE A 434 -0.99 -6.79 -9.72
N TRP A 435 -1.93 -6.04 -9.14
CA TRP A 435 -1.63 -4.98 -8.17
C TRP A 435 -0.76 -5.44 -6.98
N PHE A 436 -1.03 -6.60 -6.39
CA PHE A 436 -0.20 -7.14 -5.30
C PHE A 436 1.23 -7.45 -5.77
N TRP A 437 1.38 -8.03 -6.96
CA TRP A 437 2.70 -8.38 -7.49
C TRP A 437 3.50 -7.16 -7.95
N GLY A 438 2.84 -6.17 -8.54
CA GLY A 438 3.43 -4.86 -8.81
C GLY A 438 3.95 -4.19 -7.54
N ASN A 439 3.19 -4.27 -6.44
CA ASN A 439 3.64 -3.79 -5.14
C ASN A 439 4.86 -4.55 -4.59
N ILE A 440 4.92 -5.88 -4.77
CA ILE A 440 6.11 -6.67 -4.41
C ILE A 440 7.35 -6.13 -5.14
N PHE A 441 7.28 -5.84 -6.44
CA PHE A 441 8.39 -5.23 -7.19
C PHE A 441 8.77 -3.84 -6.66
N ASN A 442 7.77 -3.01 -6.39
CA ASN A 442 7.97 -1.67 -5.82
C ASN A 442 8.62 -1.74 -4.43
N TYR A 443 8.20 -2.69 -3.58
CA TYR A 443 8.79 -2.94 -2.26
C TYR A 443 10.22 -3.49 -2.37
N ALA A 444 10.55 -4.24 -3.41
CA ALA A 444 11.91 -4.64 -3.76
C ALA A 444 12.74 -3.49 -4.39
N GLY A 445 12.18 -2.28 -4.51
CA GLY A 445 12.86 -1.06 -4.97
C GLY A 445 12.89 -0.86 -6.49
N ALA A 446 12.21 -1.71 -7.26
CA ALA A 446 12.04 -1.49 -8.70
C ALA A 446 10.93 -0.46 -8.96
N LYS A 447 10.94 0.13 -10.16
CA LYS A 447 9.79 0.85 -10.71
C LYS A 447 8.97 -0.10 -11.56
N THR A 448 7.64 -0.06 -11.46
CA THR A 448 6.77 -0.71 -12.43
C THR A 448 6.47 0.23 -13.60
N ASN A 449 6.37 -0.34 -14.80
CA ASN A 449 5.98 0.34 -16.03
C ASN A 449 5.07 -0.58 -16.85
N ALA A 450 4.34 -0.02 -17.80
CA ALA A 450 3.56 -0.78 -18.77
C ALA A 450 3.96 -0.37 -20.20
N LEU A 451 3.93 -1.33 -21.13
CA LEU A 451 4.21 -1.10 -22.54
C LEU A 451 2.93 -1.31 -23.36
N THR A 452 2.37 -0.23 -23.89
CA THR A 452 1.10 -0.25 -24.63
C THR A 452 1.29 -0.30 -26.16
N VAL A 453 2.52 -0.53 -26.62
CA VAL A 453 2.90 -0.58 -28.04
C VAL A 453 3.84 -1.77 -28.25
N ALA A 454 4.02 -2.20 -29.50
CA ALA A 454 4.94 -3.28 -29.83
C ALA A 454 6.35 -3.04 -29.25
N PRO A 455 7.02 -4.08 -28.74
CA PRO A 455 8.38 -3.97 -28.19
C PRO A 455 9.37 -3.56 -29.28
N THR A 456 10.22 -2.58 -28.95
CA THR A 456 11.33 -2.14 -29.80
C THR A 456 12.60 -2.01 -28.95
N ALA A 457 13.77 -2.05 -29.59
CA ALA A 457 15.03 -1.79 -28.87
C ALA A 457 15.03 -0.41 -28.17
N ALA A 458 14.34 0.58 -28.76
CA ALA A 458 14.26 1.93 -28.21
C ALA A 458 13.40 2.00 -26.94
N ASN A 459 12.19 1.43 -26.96
CA ASN A 459 11.28 1.50 -25.81
C ASN A 459 11.67 0.54 -24.67
N LEU A 460 12.42 -0.54 -24.97
CA LEU A 460 12.94 -1.46 -23.95
C LEU A 460 14.29 -1.03 -23.33
N LYS A 461 14.88 0.08 -23.78
CA LYS A 461 16.22 0.53 -23.33
C LYS A 461 16.34 0.64 -21.81
N ASN A 462 15.29 1.14 -21.16
CA ASN A 462 15.22 1.39 -19.70
C ASN A 462 14.51 0.27 -18.93
N THR A 463 14.16 -0.82 -19.60
CA THR A 463 13.52 -2.00 -19.03
C THR A 463 14.57 -3.05 -18.69
N GLN A 464 14.52 -3.58 -17.47
CA GLN A 464 15.41 -4.67 -17.03
C GLN A 464 14.68 -6.02 -16.99
N VAL A 465 13.40 -6.00 -16.63
CA VAL A 465 12.52 -7.16 -16.66
C VAL A 465 11.32 -6.81 -17.54
N TYR A 466 11.02 -7.63 -18.54
CA TYR A 466 9.83 -7.52 -19.37
C TYR A 466 8.97 -8.76 -19.19
N ILE A 467 7.69 -8.58 -18.93
CA ILE A 467 6.74 -9.65 -18.62
C ILE A 467 5.68 -9.64 -19.71
N ILE A 468 5.53 -10.75 -20.42
CA ILE A 468 4.42 -11.02 -21.32
C ILE A 468 3.57 -12.09 -20.64
N VAL A 469 2.30 -11.77 -20.49
CA VAL A 469 1.30 -12.62 -19.87
C VAL A 469 0.16 -12.79 -20.85
N ASP A 470 -0.32 -14.02 -21.00
CA ASP A 470 -1.58 -14.37 -21.65
C ASP A 470 -1.94 -13.54 -22.89
N PRO A 471 -1.16 -13.61 -23.98
CA PRO A 471 -1.49 -12.89 -25.21
C PRO A 471 -2.90 -13.21 -25.70
N ASP A 472 -3.67 -12.16 -26.02
CA ASP A 472 -5.10 -12.27 -26.33
C ASP A 472 -5.36 -13.08 -27.60
N THR A 473 -6.48 -13.80 -27.60
CA THR A 473 -7.10 -14.36 -28.80
C THR A 473 -8.22 -13.46 -29.34
N GLU A 474 -8.76 -13.76 -30.54
CA GLU A 474 -9.94 -13.05 -31.05
C GLU A 474 -11.21 -13.23 -30.19
N LYS A 475 -11.20 -14.20 -29.26
CA LYS A 475 -12.30 -14.44 -28.30
C LYS A 475 -12.36 -13.35 -27.23
N GLU A 476 -11.21 -12.87 -26.76
CA GLU A 476 -11.09 -11.86 -25.70
C GLU A 476 -11.10 -10.44 -26.26
N THR A 477 -10.35 -10.23 -27.34
CA THR A 477 -10.15 -8.92 -27.95
C THR A 477 -10.45 -9.00 -29.43
N ALA A 478 -11.36 -8.16 -29.92
CA ALA A 478 -11.82 -8.23 -31.31
C ALA A 478 -10.72 -8.02 -32.37
N ASN A 479 -9.63 -7.32 -32.02
CA ASN A 479 -8.46 -7.12 -32.85
C ASN A 479 -7.20 -7.32 -31.98
N PRO A 480 -6.82 -8.56 -31.67
CA PRO A 480 -5.68 -8.84 -30.80
C PRO A 480 -4.38 -8.50 -31.55
N ASN A 481 -3.36 -8.09 -30.80
CA ASN A 481 -2.03 -7.92 -31.37
C ASN A 481 -1.27 -9.23 -31.21
N PHE A 482 -1.00 -9.93 -32.32
CA PHE A 482 -0.21 -11.14 -32.27
C PHE A 482 1.29 -10.86 -32.28
N VAL A 483 2.05 -11.69 -31.57
CA VAL A 483 3.51 -11.60 -31.54
C VAL A 483 4.09 -11.90 -32.92
N SER A 484 4.65 -10.90 -33.60
CA SER A 484 5.26 -11.13 -34.91
C SER A 484 6.66 -11.75 -34.80
N ALA A 485 7.17 -12.30 -35.91
CA ALA A 485 8.56 -12.73 -35.98
C ALA A 485 9.56 -11.59 -35.71
N GLN A 486 9.20 -10.36 -36.10
CA GLN A 486 10.01 -9.16 -35.83
C GLN A 486 10.05 -8.83 -34.34
N ASP A 487 8.91 -8.90 -33.65
CA ASP A 487 8.84 -8.71 -32.19
C ASP A 487 9.70 -9.77 -31.48
N ALA A 488 9.63 -11.02 -31.95
CA ALA A 488 10.43 -12.11 -31.42
C ALA A 488 11.94 -11.87 -31.58
N ASP A 489 12.39 -11.35 -32.73
CA ASP A 489 13.79 -11.00 -32.96
C ASP A 489 14.25 -9.81 -32.10
N VAL A 490 13.41 -8.80 -31.91
CA VAL A 490 13.69 -7.68 -31.00
C VAL A 490 13.89 -8.19 -29.58
N LEU A 491 12.95 -9.00 -29.08
CA LEU A 491 13.00 -9.54 -27.72
C LEU A 491 14.17 -10.50 -27.53
N TYR A 492 14.48 -11.34 -28.51
CA TYR A 492 15.65 -12.21 -28.47
C TYR A 492 16.95 -11.42 -28.34
N ASN A 493 17.12 -10.37 -29.15
CA ASN A 493 18.31 -9.52 -29.08
C ASN A 493 18.40 -8.75 -27.76
N TRP A 494 17.28 -8.20 -27.27
CA TRP A 494 17.22 -7.52 -25.98
C TRP A 494 17.57 -8.46 -24.81
N VAL A 495 17.07 -9.70 -24.81
CA VAL A 495 17.46 -10.72 -23.82
C VAL A 495 18.95 -11.04 -23.96
N LYS A 496 19.44 -11.29 -25.18
CA LYS A 496 20.87 -11.57 -25.42
C LYS A 496 21.78 -10.49 -24.84
N ASP A 497 21.34 -9.23 -24.85
CA ASP A 497 22.06 -8.07 -24.31
C ASP A 497 21.92 -7.87 -22.79
N GLY A 498 21.18 -8.74 -22.10
CA GLY A 498 21.06 -8.74 -20.63
C GLY A 498 19.66 -8.49 -20.09
N GLY A 499 18.65 -8.39 -20.95
CA GLY A 499 17.25 -8.34 -20.55
C GLY A 499 16.79 -9.63 -19.84
N VAL A 500 15.82 -9.50 -18.94
CA VAL A 500 15.14 -10.63 -18.30
C VAL A 500 13.71 -10.71 -18.83
N LEU A 501 13.39 -11.75 -19.57
CA LEU A 501 12.05 -11.98 -20.12
C LEU A 501 11.30 -12.98 -19.26
N MET A 502 10.05 -12.68 -18.96
CA MET A 502 9.12 -13.62 -18.35
C MET A 502 7.96 -13.88 -19.31
N LEU A 503 7.68 -15.15 -19.55
CA LEU A 503 6.61 -15.61 -20.41
C LEU A 503 5.60 -16.39 -19.55
N MET A 504 4.36 -15.95 -19.52
CA MET A 504 3.26 -16.69 -18.91
C MET A 504 2.24 -16.97 -20.02
N SER A 505 2.04 -18.24 -20.39
CA SER A 505 0.86 -18.61 -21.18
C SER A 505 -0.32 -18.85 -20.24
N ASN A 506 -1.44 -19.30 -20.79
CA ASN A 506 -2.61 -19.81 -20.09
C ASN A 506 -3.07 -21.11 -20.77
N ASP A 507 -4.28 -21.60 -20.53
CA ASP A 507 -4.85 -22.71 -21.28
C ASP A 507 -5.24 -22.34 -22.73
N LEU A 508 -5.42 -23.35 -23.58
CA LEU A 508 -5.71 -23.21 -25.02
C LEU A 508 -6.91 -22.28 -25.33
N ASN A 509 -7.86 -22.13 -24.42
CA ASN A 509 -9.04 -21.31 -24.67
C ASN A 509 -8.85 -19.83 -24.36
N ASN A 510 -7.75 -19.46 -23.70
CA ASN A 510 -7.54 -18.12 -23.16
C ASN A 510 -6.18 -17.50 -23.56
N CYS A 511 -5.25 -18.27 -24.12
CA CYS A 511 -3.98 -17.77 -24.61
C CYS A 511 -3.82 -18.01 -26.11
N GLU A 512 -3.25 -17.05 -26.84
CA GLU A 512 -2.80 -17.26 -28.20
C GLU A 512 -1.48 -18.04 -28.21
N PHE A 513 -1.50 -19.30 -28.66
CA PHE A 513 -0.31 -20.17 -28.62
C PHE A 513 0.58 -20.06 -29.85
N LYS A 514 -0.01 -19.91 -31.04
CA LYS A 514 0.72 -20.12 -32.30
C LYS A 514 1.82 -19.09 -32.48
N ASN A 515 1.51 -17.81 -32.31
CA ASN A 515 2.48 -16.74 -32.46
C ASN A 515 3.31 -16.56 -31.17
N PHE A 516 2.73 -16.80 -30.00
CA PHE A 516 3.51 -16.79 -28.76
C PHE A 516 4.63 -17.85 -28.73
N ASN A 517 4.38 -19.04 -29.30
CA ASN A 517 5.39 -20.08 -29.47
C ASN A 517 6.48 -19.72 -30.49
N VAL A 518 6.25 -18.78 -31.42
CA VAL A 518 7.32 -18.23 -32.28
C VAL A 518 8.36 -17.50 -31.44
N LEU A 519 7.92 -16.73 -30.44
CA LEU A 519 8.80 -16.07 -29.49
C LEU A 519 9.44 -17.06 -28.51
N ALA A 520 8.65 -17.90 -27.85
CA ALA A 520 9.15 -18.87 -26.88
C ALA A 520 10.20 -19.81 -27.50
N GLY A 521 9.97 -20.23 -28.76
CA GLY A 521 10.85 -21.11 -29.52
C GLY A 521 12.25 -20.54 -29.74
N LYS A 522 12.42 -19.21 -29.81
CA LYS A 522 13.74 -18.56 -29.89
C LYS A 522 14.65 -18.90 -28.70
N PHE A 523 14.06 -19.31 -27.58
CA PHE A 523 14.76 -19.66 -26.36
C PHE A 523 14.77 -21.16 -26.07
N GLY A 524 14.27 -21.99 -27.00
CA GLY A 524 14.12 -23.43 -26.81
C GLY A 524 12.93 -23.84 -25.95
N ILE A 525 11.91 -22.98 -25.84
CA ILE A 525 10.70 -23.22 -25.04
C ILE A 525 9.51 -23.40 -25.99
N HIS A 526 8.66 -24.37 -25.72
CA HIS A 526 7.39 -24.56 -26.42
C HIS A 526 6.29 -24.84 -25.40
N PHE A 527 5.26 -24.01 -25.37
CA PHE A 527 4.06 -24.23 -24.58
C PHE A 527 3.14 -25.20 -25.33
N ASN A 528 2.76 -26.29 -24.67
CA ASN A 528 1.90 -27.31 -25.23
C ASN A 528 0.42 -26.88 -25.16
N GLU A 529 -0.37 -27.26 -26.15
CA GLU A 529 -1.82 -26.99 -26.18
C GLU A 529 -2.60 -28.02 -25.34
N ASP A 530 -2.07 -28.38 -24.16
CA ASP A 530 -2.68 -29.29 -23.21
C ASP A 530 -3.27 -28.55 -21.99
N LEU A 531 -4.15 -29.23 -21.26
CA LEU A 531 -4.76 -28.72 -20.04
C LEU A 531 -4.44 -29.66 -18.88
N ARG A 532 -3.51 -29.23 -18.02
CA ARG A 532 -3.13 -29.96 -16.80
C ARG A 532 -3.72 -29.26 -15.57
N ASN A 533 -4.04 -30.05 -14.55
CA ASN A 533 -4.57 -29.56 -13.26
C ASN A 533 -5.86 -28.73 -13.41
N ALA A 534 -6.84 -29.24 -14.17
CA ALA A 534 -8.16 -28.64 -14.25
C ALA A 534 -8.92 -28.79 -12.91
N VAL A 535 -8.97 -27.72 -12.13
CA VAL A 535 -9.57 -27.70 -10.79
C VAL A 535 -11.08 -27.48 -10.90
N LYS A 536 -11.87 -28.33 -10.23
CA LYS A 536 -13.33 -28.18 -10.16
C LYS A 536 -13.75 -27.71 -8.78
N GLY A 537 -14.42 -26.55 -8.71
CA GLY A 537 -14.86 -25.97 -7.45
C GLY A 537 -13.70 -25.83 -6.47
N ASP A 538 -13.85 -26.40 -5.28
CA ASP A 538 -12.96 -26.22 -4.14
C ASP A 538 -11.88 -27.32 -4.05
N ALA A 539 -11.67 -28.10 -5.12
CA ALA A 539 -10.69 -29.17 -5.19
C ALA A 539 -9.24 -28.64 -5.33
N TYR A 540 -8.84 -27.72 -4.44
CA TYR A 540 -7.56 -27.00 -4.52
C TYR A 540 -6.33 -27.90 -4.61
N GLU A 541 -6.38 -29.10 -4.01
CA GLU A 541 -5.24 -30.04 -4.05
C GLU A 541 -4.91 -30.48 -5.49
N THR A 542 -5.86 -30.44 -6.43
CA THR A 542 -5.60 -30.72 -7.85
C THR A 542 -4.65 -29.69 -8.47
N GLY A 543 -4.63 -28.45 -7.97
CA GLY A 543 -3.67 -27.41 -8.38
C GLY A 543 -2.47 -27.28 -7.45
N ALA A 544 -2.29 -28.19 -6.48
CA ALA A 544 -1.22 -28.07 -5.50
C ALA A 544 0.13 -28.52 -6.07
N PHE A 545 1.12 -27.64 -6.01
CA PHE A 545 2.50 -27.95 -6.29
C PHE A 545 3.36 -27.84 -5.03
N LYS A 546 4.16 -28.88 -4.76
CA LYS A 546 5.12 -28.90 -3.65
C LYS A 546 6.48 -28.46 -4.16
N ILE A 547 6.92 -27.29 -3.73
CA ILE A 547 8.22 -26.74 -4.08
C ILE A 547 9.30 -27.44 -3.25
N PRO A 548 10.31 -28.07 -3.89
CA PRO A 548 11.38 -28.74 -3.16
C PRO A 548 12.27 -27.74 -2.43
N ALA A 549 12.84 -28.16 -1.30
CA ALA A 549 13.84 -27.36 -0.59
C ALA A 549 15.04 -27.08 -1.51
N GLY A 550 15.54 -25.84 -1.47
CA GLY A 550 16.68 -25.43 -2.32
C GLY A 550 16.32 -25.14 -3.78
N HIS A 551 15.04 -25.06 -4.13
CA HIS A 551 14.60 -24.66 -5.46
C HIS A 551 15.26 -23.32 -5.89
N PRO A 552 15.76 -23.20 -7.12
CA PRO A 552 16.60 -22.07 -7.53
C PRO A 552 15.89 -20.70 -7.55
N VAL A 553 14.57 -20.72 -7.71
CA VAL A 553 13.70 -19.52 -7.74
C VAL A 553 12.95 -19.35 -6.42
N PHE A 554 12.01 -20.25 -6.15
CA PHE A 554 11.17 -20.33 -4.95
C PHE A 554 11.91 -20.83 -3.71
N LYS A 555 12.72 -19.96 -3.10
CA LYS A 555 13.57 -20.32 -1.96
C LYS A 555 12.82 -20.47 -0.64
N THR A 556 11.68 -19.81 -0.51
CA THR A 556 10.97 -19.69 0.76
C THR A 556 9.60 -20.35 0.73
N SER A 557 8.89 -20.34 -0.40
CA SER A 557 7.60 -21.04 -0.54
C SER A 557 7.74 -22.56 -0.64
N LYS A 558 6.82 -23.31 -0.05
CA LYS A 558 6.82 -24.78 0.06
C LYS A 558 5.65 -25.44 -0.66
N LYS A 559 4.46 -24.84 -0.59
CA LYS A 559 3.25 -25.32 -1.25
C LYS A 559 2.62 -24.15 -1.97
N VAL A 560 2.35 -24.31 -3.25
CA VAL A 560 1.74 -23.28 -4.09
C VAL A 560 0.57 -23.85 -4.87
N TYR A 561 -0.33 -22.97 -5.28
CA TYR A 561 -1.50 -23.30 -6.08
C TYR A 561 -1.34 -22.77 -7.50
N ILE A 562 -1.40 -23.65 -8.49
CA ILE A 562 -1.38 -23.34 -9.93
C ILE A 562 -2.35 -24.31 -10.59
N LYS A 563 -3.32 -23.79 -11.34
CA LYS A 563 -4.35 -24.60 -11.99
C LYS A 563 -4.32 -24.36 -13.49
N GLU A 564 -4.96 -25.26 -14.24
CA GLU A 564 -5.26 -25.07 -15.67
C GLU A 564 -4.04 -24.70 -16.51
N ILE A 565 -2.92 -25.41 -16.28
CA ILE A 565 -1.64 -25.07 -16.88
C ILE A 565 -1.45 -25.73 -18.24
N SER A 566 -0.79 -25.00 -19.13
CA SER A 566 -0.06 -25.55 -20.27
C SER A 566 1.27 -26.15 -19.79
N THR A 567 1.58 -27.38 -20.22
CA THR A 567 2.91 -27.97 -19.96
C THR A 567 3.94 -27.44 -20.95
N ILE A 568 5.23 -27.56 -20.62
CA ILE A 568 6.32 -27.02 -21.43
C ILE A 568 7.18 -28.14 -22.03
N ASN A 569 7.52 -28.03 -23.30
CA ASN A 569 8.63 -28.76 -23.90
C ASN A 569 9.88 -27.86 -23.94
N VAL A 570 11.03 -28.42 -23.57
CA VAL A 570 12.31 -27.69 -23.53
C VAL A 570 13.35 -28.33 -24.43
N THR A 571 14.09 -27.47 -25.15
CA THR A 571 15.30 -27.80 -25.89
C THR A 571 16.38 -26.79 -25.55
N ALA A 572 17.66 -27.15 -25.68
CA ALA A 572 18.74 -26.22 -25.39
C ALA A 572 18.59 -24.94 -26.23
N PRO A 573 18.73 -23.73 -25.65
CA PRO A 573 19.35 -23.46 -24.34
C PRO A 573 18.39 -23.49 -23.13
N ALA A 574 17.10 -23.77 -23.31
CA ALA A 574 16.16 -23.92 -22.21
C ALA A 574 16.41 -25.21 -21.42
N ARG A 575 16.04 -25.17 -20.14
CA ARG A 575 16.02 -26.31 -19.24
C ARG A 575 14.82 -26.22 -18.30
N ALA A 576 14.29 -27.37 -17.93
CA ALA A 576 13.31 -27.47 -16.86
C ALA A 576 13.92 -27.02 -15.52
N ILE A 577 13.17 -26.27 -14.73
CA ILE A 577 13.52 -25.92 -13.35
C ILE A 577 12.54 -26.49 -12.33
N PHE A 578 11.35 -26.87 -12.79
CA PHE A 578 10.36 -27.58 -11.99
C PHE A 578 9.56 -28.54 -12.88
N THR A 579 9.53 -29.81 -12.48
CA THR A 579 8.87 -30.91 -13.19
C THR A 579 8.02 -31.72 -12.22
N GLU A 580 6.88 -32.21 -12.68
CA GLU A 580 6.07 -33.16 -11.94
C GLU A 580 5.86 -34.42 -12.79
N GLY A 581 6.52 -35.51 -12.40
CA GLY A 581 6.62 -36.68 -13.25
C GLY A 581 7.37 -36.35 -14.54
N LYS A 582 6.71 -36.51 -15.70
CA LYS A 582 7.29 -36.23 -17.02
C LYS A 582 7.03 -34.80 -17.50
N ASP A 583 6.13 -34.08 -16.84
CA ASP A 583 5.62 -32.81 -17.34
C ASP A 583 6.44 -31.66 -16.77
N VAL A 584 6.95 -30.79 -17.65
CA VAL A 584 7.68 -29.57 -17.24
C VAL A 584 6.67 -28.48 -16.99
N VAL A 585 6.67 -27.93 -15.78
CA VAL A 585 5.75 -26.88 -15.34
C VAL A 585 6.41 -25.51 -15.48
N MET A 586 7.72 -25.43 -15.22
CA MET A 586 8.48 -24.19 -15.33
C MET A 586 9.84 -24.43 -15.97
N ALA A 587 10.23 -23.49 -16.81
CA ALA A 587 11.48 -23.54 -17.56
C ALA A 587 12.28 -22.24 -17.43
N THR A 588 13.60 -22.34 -17.61
CA THR A 588 14.47 -21.18 -17.78
C THR A 588 15.40 -21.36 -18.95
N ALA A 589 15.79 -20.27 -19.59
CA ALA A 589 16.84 -20.25 -20.62
C ALA A 589 17.86 -19.15 -20.31
N LYS A 590 19.13 -19.40 -20.67
CA LYS A 590 20.19 -18.40 -20.67
C LYS A 590 20.62 -18.15 -22.11
N VAL A 591 20.54 -16.90 -22.55
CA VAL A 591 20.92 -16.49 -23.90
C VAL A 591 21.77 -15.23 -23.77
N GLY A 592 23.01 -15.28 -24.27
CA GLY A 592 23.97 -14.19 -24.06
C GLY A 592 24.11 -13.84 -22.58
N LYS A 593 23.81 -12.59 -22.23
CA LYS A 593 23.84 -12.08 -20.84
C LYS A 593 22.50 -12.16 -20.13
N GLY A 594 21.40 -12.43 -20.84
CA GLY A 594 20.05 -12.38 -20.28
C GLY A 594 19.50 -13.73 -19.86
N THR A 595 18.26 -13.68 -19.39
CA THR A 595 17.56 -14.83 -18.82
C THR A 595 16.10 -14.83 -19.26
N VAL A 596 15.56 -16.01 -19.50
CA VAL A 596 14.11 -16.21 -19.68
C VAL A 596 13.58 -17.11 -18.57
N PHE A 597 12.40 -16.77 -18.06
CA PHE A 597 11.58 -17.63 -17.20
C PHE A 597 10.24 -17.88 -17.89
N ALA A 598 9.76 -19.12 -17.90
CA ALA A 598 8.48 -19.49 -18.49
C ALA A 598 7.67 -20.37 -17.56
N VAL A 599 6.35 -20.15 -17.54
CA VAL A 599 5.34 -20.94 -16.84
C VAL A 599 4.04 -20.94 -17.66
N GLY A 600 3.30 -22.04 -17.68
CA GLY A 600 2.11 -22.20 -18.53
C GLY A 600 0.79 -21.74 -17.93
N ASP A 601 0.82 -20.88 -16.91
CA ASP A 601 -0.36 -20.21 -16.33
C ASP A 601 0.08 -18.91 -15.62
N PRO A 602 -0.77 -17.86 -15.58
CA PRO A 602 -0.46 -16.60 -14.93
C PRO A 602 -0.68 -16.51 -13.40
N TRP A 603 -0.53 -17.58 -12.61
CA TRP A 603 -0.83 -17.72 -11.16
C TRP A 603 -0.37 -16.67 -10.11
N PHE A 604 0.13 -15.49 -10.48
CA PHE A 604 0.48 -14.38 -9.56
C PHE A 604 -0.52 -13.23 -9.55
N TYR A 605 -1.70 -13.41 -10.15
CA TYR A 605 -2.78 -12.42 -10.06
C TYR A 605 -3.51 -12.46 -8.72
N ASN A 606 -4.19 -11.36 -8.40
CA ASN A 606 -4.66 -11.03 -7.05
C ASN A 606 -5.52 -12.14 -6.42
N GLU A 607 -6.32 -12.86 -7.22
CA GLU A 607 -7.09 -14.03 -6.77
C GLU A 607 -6.23 -15.02 -5.94
N TYR A 608 -4.98 -15.23 -6.33
CA TYR A 608 -4.11 -16.21 -5.69
C TYR A 608 -3.13 -15.59 -4.70
N VAL A 609 -2.85 -14.29 -4.79
CA VAL A 609 -1.78 -13.67 -3.99
C VAL A 609 -2.29 -12.74 -2.89
N ASP A 610 -3.58 -12.42 -2.82
CA ASP A 610 -4.13 -11.50 -1.81
C ASP A 610 -4.68 -12.17 -0.53
N GLY A 611 -4.59 -13.51 -0.50
CA GLY A 611 -4.97 -14.38 0.61
C GLY A 611 -6.47 -14.64 0.77
N ARG A 612 -7.34 -14.07 -0.05
CA ARG A 612 -8.80 -14.13 0.18
C ARG A 612 -9.47 -15.39 -0.37
N LYS A 613 -8.96 -15.95 -1.47
CA LYS A 613 -9.66 -17.01 -2.24
C LYS A 613 -9.10 -18.41 -2.00
N ILE A 614 -7.78 -18.54 -1.92
CA ILE A 614 -7.13 -19.84 -1.72
C ILE A 614 -6.86 -20.10 -0.23
N PRO A 615 -6.86 -21.37 0.23
CA PRO A 615 -6.51 -21.72 1.60
C PRO A 615 -5.12 -21.20 2.03
N ALA A 616 -4.96 -20.86 3.31
CA ALA A 616 -3.74 -20.25 3.84
C ALA A 616 -2.47 -21.13 3.77
N GLU A 617 -2.62 -22.43 3.53
CA GLU A 617 -1.50 -23.35 3.31
C GLU A 617 -0.80 -23.16 1.95
N TYR A 618 -1.43 -22.46 1.00
CA TYR A 618 -0.85 -22.10 -0.28
C TYR A 618 -0.11 -20.77 -0.17
N GLU A 619 1.22 -20.82 -0.28
CA GLU A 619 2.13 -19.70 -0.06
C GLU A 619 2.35 -18.87 -1.34
N ASN A 620 1.32 -18.64 -2.16
CA ASN A 620 1.44 -17.97 -3.47
C ASN A 620 1.98 -16.54 -3.37
N PHE A 621 1.57 -15.74 -2.38
CA PHE A 621 2.13 -14.40 -2.16
C PHE A 621 3.66 -14.43 -1.94
N LYS A 622 4.12 -15.44 -1.18
CA LYS A 622 5.53 -15.67 -0.90
C LYS A 622 6.28 -16.16 -2.13
N ALA A 623 5.67 -17.05 -2.93
CA ALA A 623 6.20 -17.47 -4.21
C ALA A 623 6.33 -16.30 -5.20
N ALA A 624 5.34 -15.40 -5.23
CA ALA A 624 5.37 -14.18 -6.03
C ALA A 624 6.55 -13.27 -5.63
N ALA A 625 6.83 -13.15 -4.32
CA ALA A 625 7.98 -12.42 -3.80
C ALA A 625 9.32 -13.09 -4.13
N ASP A 626 9.41 -14.42 -4.02
CA ASP A 626 10.60 -15.17 -4.40
C ASP A 626 10.92 -14.98 -5.89
N LEU A 627 9.92 -15.12 -6.77
CA LEU A 627 10.10 -14.95 -8.21
C LEU A 627 10.45 -13.51 -8.57
N ALA A 628 9.75 -12.51 -8.01
CA ALA A 628 10.05 -11.10 -8.24
C ALA A 628 11.52 -10.77 -7.89
N ASN A 629 11.97 -11.21 -6.71
CA ASN A 629 13.36 -11.02 -6.29
C ASN A 629 14.34 -11.77 -7.20
N TRP A 630 14.01 -13.00 -7.62
CA TRP A 630 14.85 -13.76 -8.53
C TRP A 630 14.99 -13.07 -9.89
N LEU A 631 13.90 -12.62 -10.50
CA LEU A 631 13.89 -11.88 -11.77
C LEU A 631 14.76 -10.62 -11.68
N LEU A 632 14.57 -9.84 -10.63
CA LEU A 632 15.38 -8.65 -10.38
C LEU A 632 16.87 -9.01 -10.26
N LEU A 633 17.23 -10.09 -9.57
CA LEU A 633 18.63 -10.53 -9.43
C LEU A 633 19.24 -11.09 -10.73
N GLN A 634 18.43 -11.55 -11.69
CA GLN A 634 18.94 -12.00 -13.00
C GLN A 634 19.37 -10.84 -13.90
N SER A 635 18.79 -9.66 -13.73
CA SER A 635 19.16 -8.49 -14.55
C SER A 635 20.53 -7.96 -14.14
N ALA A 636 21.41 -7.75 -15.13
CA ALA A 636 22.68 -7.10 -14.92
C ALA A 636 22.47 -5.68 -14.35
N LYS A 637 23.34 -5.23 -13.43
CA LYS A 637 23.43 -3.80 -13.13
C LYS A 637 23.93 -3.11 -14.40
N LYS A 638 23.07 -2.31 -15.04
CA LYS A 638 23.49 -1.41 -16.12
C LYS A 638 24.23 -0.22 -15.53
#